data_AF-A0A8H5KGF8-F1
#
_entry.id   AF-A0A8H5KGF8-F1
#
_cell.length_a   1.000
_cell.length_b   1.000
_cell.length_c   1.000
_cell.angle_alpha   90.00
_cell.angle_beta   90.00
_cell.angle_gamma   90.00
#
_symmetry.space_group_name_H-M   'P 1'
#
loop_
_entity.id
_entity.type
_entity.pdbx_description
1 polymer ?
#
loop_
_entity_poly.entity_id
_entity_poly.type
_entity_poly.pdbx_seq_one_letter_code
_entity_poly.pdbx_strand_id
1 'polypeptide(L)'
;MDAPFSPPQDSGYGPSAPRSRRTGQTSSEESGPLVPVVSTRYRVAYPDLRRWPLECVLGPDPEILVQHGQQIRDGANTILAQHGLLEGVNTNPILTDYGTIEEPSCFAETWMERTEGQLGTEEPTVTVVLPWLPDSKAKWTAVVQAIATHNKELLQGTEFENTPPRIEFTAPEIVGPIYLGVVKDRPDLLQNWDHIKRVVHELLNTFDATRNLLTSMVLLRYGLLPDSDANPITVYISVDDRSDETQWDSILTNIEHSLEAIGWSDIRVHLEHNSPCLLPFELLDPKGSREQIFAKIRNKNLVINGDYHDKVNIGDDISVSQYIDGDDVKICNSLCGTLGCYLEIKTKTNPQWTTVGLTNYHNVRPGFQGFTTKEVNDNPTTGPPLPNSQLLEVDQNGWLPGMADDPPAFESPSRVKHKFTVWNLNQEIQFAKDVVQEDPSKENKKDLVDLEEELQRKIDFFEQNNQALGHLIAASGYGRRSVNNHRLDWALIQIPEHRQGSNCLPPKREWIKYYHHRLYRPHAKTYGQPLKAQGRSMLPLELRASHLPSIRNADNVWKLGTTTKLTAGQFSQFKNNVKLSEESHMLQTLSNEYCFVYNNIADEAPFSGPGDSGAAVFDEKGCIVGLLFRGQVLKQVNPGRSGLTYVTPIEDVFSDIKKLTKGTEGEITDIRVAQ
;
A
#
# COMPACT_ATOMS: atom_id res chain seq x y z
N MET A 1 -19.02 50.91 27.06
CA MET A 1 -17.60 50.94 27.44
C MET A 1 -16.87 50.23 26.33
N ASP A 2 -16.02 51.00 25.65
CA ASP A 2 -15.87 50.98 24.21
C ASP A 2 -14.86 49.97 23.65
N ALA A 3 -15.09 49.75 22.36
CA ALA A 3 -14.41 48.97 21.34
C ALA A 3 -12.91 49.32 21.10
N PRO A 4 -12.20 48.52 20.28
CA PRO A 4 -10.76 48.55 20.09
C PRO A 4 -10.30 49.47 18.95
N PHE A 5 -9.00 49.75 18.94
CA PHE A 5 -8.29 50.62 17.99
C PHE A 5 -7.95 49.92 16.66
N SER A 6 -8.24 50.61 15.56
CA SER A 6 -7.63 50.43 14.23
C SER A 6 -6.55 51.50 14.00
N PRO A 7 -5.62 51.30 13.04
CA PRO A 7 -5.08 52.40 12.24
C PRO A 7 -5.26 52.21 10.72
N PRO A 8 -5.10 53.29 9.92
CA PRO A 8 -5.85 53.50 8.68
C PRO A 8 -5.06 53.27 7.37
N GLN A 9 -5.81 53.22 6.26
CA GLN A 9 -5.36 53.37 4.87
C GLN A 9 -5.47 54.84 4.40
N ASP A 10 -4.56 55.24 3.48
CA ASP A 10 -4.66 56.24 2.38
C ASP A 10 -3.28 56.92 2.15
N SER A 11 -2.83 57.40 1.00
CA SER A 11 -3.18 57.33 -0.44
C SER A 11 -2.09 58.11 -1.22
N GLY A 12 -1.85 57.79 -2.50
CA GLY A 12 -1.64 58.76 -3.60
C GLY A 12 -0.30 59.48 -3.90
N TYR A 13 0.27 59.14 -5.07
CA TYR A 13 0.93 59.97 -6.12
C TYR A 13 2.29 60.72 -5.89
N GLY A 14 3.27 60.44 -6.80
CA GLY A 14 4.67 60.94 -6.86
C GLY A 14 4.88 62.32 -7.53
N PRO A 15 5.91 62.60 -8.38
CA PRO A 15 7.22 61.96 -8.68
C PRO A 15 8.43 62.93 -8.52
N SER A 16 9.69 62.48 -8.65
CA SER A 16 10.87 63.26 -9.16
C SER A 16 12.18 62.46 -9.13
N ALA A 17 12.84 62.35 -10.28
CA ALA A 17 14.23 61.87 -10.44
C ALA A 17 15.25 62.96 -10.02
N PRO A 18 16.56 62.63 -9.93
CA PRO A 18 17.39 63.02 -11.07
C PRO A 18 18.43 61.99 -11.53
N ARG A 19 18.75 62.16 -12.82
CA ARG A 19 19.74 61.48 -13.66
C ARG A 19 21.16 61.56 -13.10
N SER A 20 21.91 60.48 -13.27
CA SER A 20 23.34 60.55 -13.63
C SER A 20 23.61 59.60 -14.80
N ARG A 21 23.98 60.18 -15.95
CA ARG A 21 24.54 59.48 -17.11
C ARG A 21 26.05 59.41 -16.92
N ARG A 22 26.62 58.21 -17.03
CA ARG A 22 27.92 58.04 -17.70
C ARG A 22 27.88 56.77 -18.56
N THR A 23 28.39 56.95 -19.76
CA THR A 23 28.29 56.14 -20.97
C THR A 23 29.35 55.05 -21.02
N GLY A 24 28.94 53.86 -21.46
CA GLY A 24 29.64 53.07 -22.48
C GLY A 24 30.75 52.14 -22.03
N GLN A 25 30.45 50.84 -21.94
CA GLN A 25 31.06 49.87 -22.84
C GLN A 25 30.17 48.64 -22.98
N THR A 26 29.82 48.35 -24.23
CA THR A 26 28.99 47.26 -24.72
C THR A 26 29.78 45.96 -24.72
N SER A 27 29.33 44.97 -23.94
CA SER A 27 29.45 43.56 -24.29
C SER A 27 28.02 43.00 -24.34
N SER A 28 27.54 42.80 -25.56
CA SER A 28 26.27 42.18 -25.88
C SER A 28 26.32 40.69 -25.54
N GLU A 29 25.76 40.32 -24.40
CA GLU A 29 25.14 39.01 -24.21
C GLU A 29 23.65 39.27 -23.98
N GLU A 30 22.89 39.38 -25.07
CA GLU A 30 21.44 39.25 -25.02
C GLU A 30 21.13 37.77 -24.74
N SER A 31 21.25 37.35 -23.49
CA SER A 31 20.53 36.18 -23.02
C SER A 31 19.06 36.58 -22.99
N GLY A 32 18.25 36.05 -23.90
CA GLY A 32 16.80 36.08 -23.77
C GLY A 32 16.36 35.57 -22.39
N PRO A 33 15.11 35.84 -21.96
CA PRO A 33 14.63 35.34 -20.68
C PRO A 33 14.82 33.81 -20.62
N LEU A 34 15.60 33.35 -19.65
CA LEU A 34 15.87 31.93 -19.42
C LEU A 34 14.54 31.19 -19.30
N VAL A 35 14.37 30.12 -20.06
CA VAL A 35 13.19 29.26 -19.98
C VAL A 35 13.16 28.64 -18.58
N PRO A 36 12.10 28.81 -17.78
CA PRO A 36 12.06 28.35 -16.39
C PRO A 36 11.97 26.82 -16.37
N VAL A 37 13.04 26.17 -15.91
CA VAL A 37 13.11 24.72 -15.72
C VAL A 37 13.14 24.43 -14.22
N VAL A 38 12.39 23.43 -13.79
CA VAL A 38 12.35 23.00 -12.39
C VAL A 38 13.09 21.68 -12.24
N SER A 39 13.97 21.58 -11.25
CA SER A 39 14.80 20.39 -11.01
C SER A 39 14.75 19.99 -9.54
N THR A 40 14.71 18.68 -9.32
CA THR A 40 14.85 18.01 -8.02
C THR A 40 15.77 16.79 -8.16
N ARG A 41 15.96 16.01 -7.10
CA ARG A 41 16.67 14.74 -7.15
C ARG A 41 15.85 13.76 -7.99
N TYR A 42 16.49 13.12 -8.98
CA TYR A 42 15.87 12.16 -9.90
C TYR A 42 14.93 12.74 -10.97
N ARG A 43 14.66 14.06 -10.98
CA ARG A 43 13.73 14.65 -11.95
C ARG A 43 14.09 16.07 -12.39
N VAL A 44 13.77 16.39 -13.65
CA VAL A 44 13.79 17.73 -14.22
C VAL A 44 12.60 17.90 -15.14
N ALA A 45 11.87 19.01 -15.04
CA ALA A 45 10.68 19.23 -15.85
C ALA A 45 10.53 20.68 -16.34
N TYR A 46 9.74 20.83 -17.41
CA TYR A 46 9.28 22.09 -17.95
C TYR A 46 7.76 22.06 -18.21
N PRO A 47 7.02 23.12 -17.87
CA PRO A 47 7.46 24.32 -17.12
C PRO A 47 7.57 24.12 -15.60
N ASP A 48 6.92 23.09 -15.06
CA ASP A 48 6.90 22.75 -13.63
C ASP A 48 6.85 21.23 -13.43
N LEU A 49 7.17 20.77 -12.21
CA LEU A 49 7.12 19.36 -11.85
C LEU A 49 5.67 18.93 -11.61
N ARG A 50 5.14 18.04 -12.46
CA ARG A 50 3.85 17.41 -12.19
C ARG A 50 3.93 16.41 -11.05
N ARG A 51 2.81 16.22 -10.36
CA ARG A 51 2.67 15.24 -9.28
C ARG A 51 2.69 13.82 -9.86
N TRP A 52 3.45 12.93 -9.22
CA TRP A 52 3.54 11.52 -9.63
C TRP A 52 2.60 10.60 -8.83
N PRO A 53 2.14 9.49 -9.46
CA PRO A 53 2.61 8.99 -10.77
C PRO A 53 1.90 9.62 -11.98
N LEU A 54 2.59 9.58 -13.12
CA LEU A 54 2.03 9.96 -14.43
C LEU A 54 1.62 8.70 -15.19
N GLU A 55 0.50 8.76 -15.90
CA GLU A 55 0.03 7.67 -16.77
C GLU A 55 -0.15 8.15 -18.22
N CYS A 56 0.20 7.27 -19.16
CA CYS A 56 -0.06 7.50 -20.58
C CYS A 56 -1.55 7.30 -20.88
N VAL A 57 -2.15 8.27 -21.56
CA VAL A 57 -3.55 8.25 -21.96
C VAL A 57 -3.67 7.46 -23.27
N LEU A 58 -4.42 6.35 -23.24
CA LEU A 58 -4.75 5.60 -24.43
C LEU A 58 -5.83 6.34 -25.22
N GLY A 59 -5.50 6.82 -26.41
CA GLY A 59 -6.40 7.59 -27.26
C GLY A 59 -5.73 8.05 -28.56
N PRO A 60 -6.46 8.79 -29.41
CA PRO A 60 -5.84 9.45 -30.55
C PRO A 60 -4.81 10.48 -30.06
N ASP A 61 -3.67 10.56 -30.75
CA ASP A 61 -2.65 11.54 -30.45
C ASP A 61 -3.22 12.97 -30.56
N PRO A 62 -2.85 13.88 -29.64
CA PRO A 62 -3.25 15.27 -29.73
C PRO A 62 -2.68 15.91 -31.00
N GLU A 63 -3.38 16.90 -31.54
CA GLU A 63 -3.08 17.47 -32.86
C GLU A 63 -1.65 17.98 -32.99
N ILE A 64 -1.08 18.55 -31.92
CA ILE A 64 0.33 18.95 -31.85
C ILE A 64 1.30 17.78 -32.09
N LEU A 65 1.01 16.58 -31.57
CA LEU A 65 1.84 15.40 -31.76
C LEU A 65 1.62 14.77 -33.15
N VAL A 66 0.41 14.91 -33.70
CA VAL A 66 0.14 14.49 -35.09
C VAL A 66 0.89 15.37 -36.09
N GLN A 67 0.86 16.69 -35.92
CA GLN A 67 1.47 17.64 -36.86
C GLN A 67 2.99 17.75 -36.66
N HIS A 68 3.47 17.77 -35.41
CA HIS A 68 4.86 18.11 -35.07
C HIS A 68 5.60 17.04 -34.23
N GLY A 69 4.92 15.97 -33.79
CA GLY A 69 5.49 15.02 -32.82
C GLY A 69 6.80 14.38 -33.26
N GLN A 70 6.95 14.06 -34.55
CA GLN A 70 8.22 13.54 -35.09
C GLN A 70 9.35 14.56 -34.98
N GLN A 71 9.10 15.81 -35.35
CA GLN A 71 10.10 16.89 -35.30
C GLN A 71 10.52 17.20 -33.85
N ILE A 72 9.56 17.22 -32.93
CA ILE A 72 9.79 17.40 -31.49
C ILE A 72 10.69 16.27 -30.96
N ARG A 73 10.35 15.02 -31.29
CA ARG A 73 11.10 13.82 -30.86
C ARG A 73 12.53 13.82 -31.39
N ASP A 74 12.70 14.09 -32.69
CA ASP A 74 14.01 14.10 -33.35
C ASP A 74 14.88 15.26 -32.85
N GLY A 75 14.28 16.42 -32.61
CA GLY A 75 14.93 17.58 -31.98
C GLY A 75 15.43 17.25 -30.57
N ALA A 76 14.57 16.64 -29.74
CA ALA A 76 14.93 16.21 -28.39
C ALA A 76 16.08 15.18 -28.41
N ASN A 77 16.00 14.16 -29.27
CA ASN A 77 17.06 13.16 -29.43
C ASN A 77 18.38 13.74 -29.94
N THR A 78 18.33 14.73 -30.83
CA THR A 78 19.53 15.45 -31.30
C THR A 78 20.19 16.22 -30.15
N ILE A 79 19.41 16.91 -29.33
CA ILE A 79 19.91 17.65 -28.17
C ILE A 79 20.50 16.69 -27.12
N LEU A 80 19.83 15.56 -26.87
CA LEU A 80 20.34 14.50 -26.00
C LEU A 80 21.72 13.99 -26.47
N ALA A 81 21.87 13.73 -27.78
CA ALA A 81 23.14 13.31 -28.37
C ALA A 81 24.24 14.37 -28.20
N GLN A 82 23.94 15.64 -28.47
CA GLN A 82 24.88 16.75 -28.35
C GLN A 82 25.42 16.94 -26.93
N HIS A 83 24.63 16.57 -25.92
CA HIS A 83 25.01 16.62 -24.51
C HIS A 83 25.61 15.31 -23.99
N GLY A 84 25.87 14.33 -24.88
CA GLY A 84 26.50 13.06 -24.55
C GLY A 84 25.62 12.13 -23.71
N LEU A 85 24.29 12.31 -23.71
CA LEU A 85 23.37 11.49 -22.93
C LEU A 85 22.93 10.21 -23.67
N LEU A 86 23.33 10.04 -24.93
CA LEU A 86 23.06 8.85 -25.75
C LEU A 86 24.30 7.98 -26.04
N GLU A 87 25.48 8.36 -25.54
CA GLU A 87 26.72 7.60 -25.79
C GLU A 87 26.81 6.37 -24.87
N GLY A 88 26.99 5.17 -25.47
CA GLY A 88 27.20 3.91 -24.73
C GLY A 88 25.98 2.99 -24.59
N VAL A 89 24.83 3.34 -25.20
CA VAL A 89 23.60 2.54 -25.15
C VAL A 89 23.68 1.39 -26.16
N ASN A 90 23.68 0.15 -25.68
CA ASN A 90 23.64 -1.04 -26.53
C ASN A 90 22.18 -1.33 -26.87
N THR A 91 21.71 -0.96 -28.06
CA THR A 91 20.32 -1.14 -28.50
C THR A 91 19.90 -2.61 -28.73
N ASN A 92 20.66 -3.58 -28.21
CA ASN A 92 20.35 -5.00 -28.35
C ASN A 92 19.53 -5.46 -27.15
N PRO A 93 18.35 -6.07 -27.36
CA PRO A 93 17.59 -6.66 -26.27
C PRO A 93 18.45 -7.68 -25.50
N ILE A 94 18.49 -7.57 -24.17
CA ILE A 94 19.09 -8.62 -23.35
C ILE A 94 18.12 -9.79 -23.35
N LEU A 95 18.47 -10.85 -24.08
CA LEU A 95 17.81 -12.14 -23.99
C LEU A 95 18.13 -12.75 -22.62
N THR A 96 17.14 -12.81 -21.75
CA THR A 96 17.19 -13.61 -20.53
C THR A 96 16.37 -14.89 -20.72
N ASP A 97 16.60 -15.90 -19.89
CA ASP A 97 15.79 -17.13 -19.84
C ASP A 97 14.29 -16.86 -19.53
N TYR A 98 13.93 -15.61 -19.18
CA TYR A 98 12.60 -15.17 -18.78
C TYR A 98 11.97 -14.15 -19.75
N GLY A 99 12.59 -13.88 -20.90
CA GLY A 99 12.12 -12.93 -21.92
C GLY A 99 13.12 -11.81 -22.23
N THR A 100 12.79 -10.99 -23.23
CA THR A 100 13.53 -9.77 -23.55
C THR A 100 13.21 -8.69 -22.53
N ILE A 101 14.22 -8.25 -21.79
CA ILE A 101 14.15 -6.98 -21.06
C ILE A 101 14.51 -5.91 -22.09
N GLU A 102 13.54 -5.08 -22.47
CA GLU A 102 13.85 -3.82 -23.14
C GLU A 102 14.65 -2.98 -22.14
N GLU A 103 15.92 -2.69 -22.44
CA GLU A 103 16.60 -1.62 -21.70
C GLU A 103 15.74 -0.36 -21.82
N PRO A 104 15.61 0.46 -20.76
CA PRO A 104 14.86 1.71 -20.85
C PRO A 104 15.36 2.48 -22.07
N SER A 105 14.44 2.80 -22.97
CA SER A 105 14.72 3.59 -24.16
C SER A 105 15.37 4.89 -23.68
N CYS A 106 16.68 5.04 -23.90
CA CYS A 106 17.41 6.24 -23.54
C CYS A 106 17.03 7.44 -24.46
N PHE A 107 15.96 7.30 -25.23
CA PHE A 107 15.50 8.23 -26.25
C PHE A 107 14.29 8.99 -25.74
N ALA A 108 14.07 10.19 -26.30
CA ALA A 108 12.86 10.94 -26.07
C ALA A 108 11.66 10.26 -26.73
N GLU A 109 10.59 10.12 -25.97
CA GLU A 109 9.29 9.69 -26.44
C GLU A 109 8.26 10.81 -26.26
N THR A 110 7.18 10.75 -27.03
CA THR A 110 6.11 11.75 -26.99
C THR A 110 4.79 11.06 -26.71
N TRP A 111 4.12 11.46 -25.64
CA TRP A 111 2.90 10.84 -25.16
C TRP A 111 1.87 11.91 -24.76
N MET A 112 0.60 11.52 -24.71
CA MET A 112 -0.39 12.26 -23.93
C MET A 112 -0.36 11.71 -22.51
N GLU A 113 0.06 12.51 -21.53
CA GLU A 113 0.20 12.05 -20.15
C GLU A 113 -0.68 12.84 -19.20
N ARG A 114 -1.15 12.19 -18.14
CA ARG A 114 -1.87 12.84 -17.05
C ARG A 114 -1.39 12.39 -15.69
N THR A 115 -1.73 13.14 -14.66
CA THR A 115 -1.54 12.69 -13.27
C THR A 115 -2.50 11.53 -13.00
N GLU A 116 -2.00 10.40 -12.50
CA GLU A 116 -2.81 9.21 -12.26
C GLU A 116 -4.03 9.56 -11.38
N GLY A 117 -5.22 9.15 -11.83
CA GLY A 117 -6.46 9.39 -11.11
C GLY A 117 -6.99 10.83 -11.15
N GLN A 118 -6.37 11.73 -11.93
CA GLN A 118 -6.82 13.13 -12.08
C GLN A 118 -7.20 13.44 -13.53
N LEU A 119 -8.50 13.36 -13.84
CA LEU A 119 -9.06 13.78 -15.12
C LEU A 119 -8.87 15.29 -15.33
N GLY A 120 -8.66 15.71 -16.58
CA GLY A 120 -8.45 17.11 -16.96
C GLY A 120 -7.01 17.59 -16.79
N THR A 121 -6.08 16.70 -16.42
CA THR A 121 -4.63 16.98 -16.33
C THR A 121 -3.84 16.40 -17.52
N GLU A 122 -4.55 15.95 -18.56
CA GLU A 122 -3.96 15.41 -19.77
C GLU A 122 -3.20 16.50 -20.53
N GLU A 123 -1.90 16.32 -20.74
CA GLU A 123 -1.05 17.24 -21.50
C GLU A 123 -0.07 16.49 -22.43
N PRO A 124 0.18 16.99 -23.65
CA PRO A 124 1.23 16.47 -24.52
C PRO A 124 2.59 16.61 -23.83
N THR A 125 3.34 15.51 -23.73
CA THR A 125 4.59 15.45 -22.97
C THR A 125 5.69 14.78 -23.76
N VAL A 126 6.90 15.35 -23.70
CA VAL A 126 8.15 14.71 -24.07
C VAL A 126 8.75 14.05 -22.83
N THR A 127 8.84 12.72 -22.84
CA THR A 127 9.31 11.93 -21.69
C THR A 127 10.67 11.34 -22.01
N VAL A 128 11.59 11.43 -21.05
CA VAL A 128 12.95 10.87 -21.13
C VAL A 128 13.27 10.16 -19.82
N VAL A 129 13.71 8.91 -19.91
CA VAL A 129 14.13 8.10 -18.75
C VAL A 129 15.63 7.82 -18.85
N LEU A 130 16.42 8.31 -17.89
CA LEU A 130 17.88 8.16 -17.89
C LEU A 130 18.42 7.89 -16.48
N PRO A 131 19.50 7.10 -16.31
CA PRO A 131 20.11 6.89 -15.00
C PRO A 131 20.55 8.20 -14.32
N TRP A 132 20.32 8.30 -13.01
CA TRP A 132 20.77 9.45 -12.24
C TRP A 132 22.22 9.31 -11.80
N LEU A 133 23.06 10.23 -12.27
CA LEU A 133 24.50 10.33 -12.01
C LEU A 133 24.81 11.62 -11.22
N PRO A 134 26.00 11.74 -10.62
CA PRO A 134 26.36 12.91 -9.80
C PRO A 134 26.21 14.27 -10.52
N ASP A 135 26.37 14.32 -11.85
CA ASP A 135 26.22 15.53 -12.66
C ASP A 135 24.88 15.61 -13.41
N SER A 136 23.97 14.65 -13.21
CA SER A 136 22.67 14.60 -13.89
C SER A 136 21.85 15.86 -13.65
N LYS A 137 21.81 16.41 -12.43
CA LYS A 137 21.01 17.61 -12.14
C LYS A 137 21.34 18.77 -13.09
N ALA A 138 22.62 19.10 -13.18
CA ALA A 138 23.11 20.19 -14.02
C ALA A 138 22.91 19.87 -15.52
N LYS A 139 23.29 18.66 -15.95
CA LYS A 139 23.16 18.23 -17.35
C LYS A 139 21.71 18.19 -17.82
N TRP A 140 20.82 17.58 -17.05
CA TRP A 140 19.40 17.44 -17.39
C TRP A 140 18.71 18.80 -17.41
N THR A 141 19.06 19.73 -16.49
CA THR A 141 18.52 21.10 -16.52
C THR A 141 18.90 21.82 -17.81
N ALA A 142 20.17 21.75 -18.21
CA ALA A 142 20.63 22.37 -19.46
C ALA A 142 19.94 21.75 -20.69
N VAL A 143 19.78 20.42 -20.71
CA VAL A 143 19.12 19.70 -21.81
C VAL A 143 17.64 20.02 -21.88
N VAL A 144 16.91 19.97 -20.78
CA VAL A 144 15.46 20.30 -20.75
C VAL A 144 15.26 21.74 -21.20
N GLN A 145 16.13 22.66 -20.78
CA GLN A 145 16.08 24.04 -21.24
C GLN A 145 16.29 24.16 -22.76
N ALA A 146 17.27 23.44 -23.31
CA ALA A 146 17.53 23.42 -24.75
C ALA A 146 16.37 22.81 -25.54
N ILE A 147 15.76 21.72 -25.06
CA ILE A 147 14.59 21.10 -25.69
C ILE A 147 13.40 22.07 -25.65
N ALA A 148 13.16 22.73 -24.53
CA ALA A 148 12.07 23.70 -24.40
C ALA A 148 12.25 24.90 -25.36
N THR A 149 13.47 25.42 -25.48
CA THR A 149 13.81 26.46 -26.46
C THR A 149 13.59 25.98 -27.89
N HIS A 150 14.07 24.78 -28.23
CA HIS A 150 13.88 24.20 -29.56
C HIS A 150 12.41 24.02 -29.91
N ASN A 151 11.60 23.47 -29.00
CA ASN A 151 10.17 23.29 -29.22
C ASN A 151 9.45 24.63 -29.40
N LYS A 152 9.85 25.67 -28.65
CA LYS A 152 9.28 27.01 -28.81
C LYS A 152 9.60 27.62 -30.18
N GLU A 153 10.83 27.45 -30.67
CA GLU A 153 11.24 27.92 -32.00
C GLU A 153 10.53 27.15 -33.11
N LEU A 154 10.41 25.82 -32.97
CA LEU A 154 9.71 24.96 -33.93
C LEU A 154 8.23 25.33 -34.07
N LEU A 155 7.57 25.66 -32.96
CA LEU A 155 6.13 25.96 -32.91
C LEU A 155 5.80 27.44 -33.13
N GLN A 156 6.80 28.28 -33.36
CA GLN A 156 6.59 29.71 -33.58
C GLN A 156 5.71 29.97 -34.81
N GLY A 157 4.66 30.78 -34.65
CA GLY A 157 3.71 31.08 -35.73
C GLY A 157 2.71 29.95 -36.04
N THR A 158 2.71 28.87 -35.25
CA THR A 158 1.66 27.83 -35.26
C THR A 158 0.58 28.13 -34.23
N GLU A 159 -0.55 27.40 -34.28
CA GLU A 159 -1.59 27.50 -33.25
C GLU A 159 -1.14 27.00 -31.86
N PHE A 160 -0.01 26.27 -31.79
CA PHE A 160 0.55 25.71 -30.57
C PHE A 160 1.67 26.55 -29.92
N GLU A 161 1.97 27.74 -30.45
CA GLU A 161 3.07 28.60 -29.98
C GLU A 161 3.03 28.87 -28.45
N ASN A 162 1.81 29.01 -27.90
CA ASN A 162 1.59 29.30 -26.48
C ASN A 162 1.35 28.05 -25.63
N THR A 163 1.30 26.87 -26.22
CA THR A 163 1.03 25.59 -25.56
C THR A 163 2.01 24.51 -26.06
N PRO A 164 3.33 24.71 -25.90
CA PRO A 164 4.31 23.70 -26.26
C PRO A 164 4.14 22.45 -25.37
N PRO A 165 4.58 21.26 -25.83
CA PRO A 165 4.56 20.07 -24.99
C PRO A 165 5.35 20.29 -23.70
N ARG A 166 4.90 19.66 -22.62
CA ARG A 166 5.69 19.52 -21.41
C ARG A 166 6.93 18.68 -21.67
N ILE A 167 7.91 18.78 -20.78
CA ILE A 167 9.10 17.92 -20.80
C ILE A 167 9.28 17.33 -19.41
N GLU A 168 9.41 16.01 -19.31
CA GLU A 168 9.70 15.28 -18.07
C GLU A 168 10.93 14.39 -18.25
N PHE A 169 12.01 14.73 -17.55
CA PHE A 169 13.18 13.88 -17.39
C PHE A 169 13.09 13.19 -16.04
N THR A 170 13.17 11.87 -16.02
CA THR A 170 13.02 11.07 -14.81
C THR A 170 14.08 9.97 -14.74
N ALA A 171 14.47 9.63 -13.51
CA ALA A 171 15.34 8.49 -13.27
C ALA A 171 14.54 7.18 -13.18
N PRO A 172 15.11 6.02 -13.56
CA PRO A 172 14.44 4.73 -13.42
C PRO A 172 14.00 4.41 -11.99
N GLU A 173 14.62 5.01 -10.98
CA GLU A 173 14.20 4.89 -9.57
C GLU A 173 12.78 5.44 -9.31
N ILE A 174 12.26 6.30 -10.21
CA ILE A 174 10.94 6.92 -10.10
C ILE A 174 9.89 6.21 -10.94
N VAL A 175 10.29 5.61 -12.07
CA VAL A 175 9.35 5.10 -13.09
C VAL A 175 9.52 3.60 -13.39
N GLY A 176 10.67 3.03 -13.06
CA GLY A 176 11.04 1.65 -13.34
C GLY A 176 10.59 0.68 -12.24
N PRO A 177 10.60 -0.63 -12.54
CA PRO A 177 10.24 -1.65 -11.56
C PRO A 177 11.28 -1.71 -10.44
N ILE A 178 10.84 -1.43 -9.22
CA ILE A 178 11.67 -1.56 -8.02
C ILE A 178 11.56 -2.97 -7.43
N TYR A 179 12.70 -3.54 -7.08
CA TYR A 179 12.85 -4.82 -6.42
C TYR A 179 13.32 -4.63 -4.98
N LEU A 180 12.58 -5.26 -4.05
CA LEU A 180 12.81 -5.14 -2.62
C LEU A 180 13.44 -6.42 -2.06
N GLY A 181 14.35 -6.27 -1.11
CA GLY A 181 14.93 -7.38 -0.35
C GLY A 181 15.12 -6.99 1.12
N VAL A 182 15.14 -7.97 2.02
CA VAL A 182 15.45 -7.72 3.42
C VAL A 182 16.96 -7.69 3.64
N VAL A 183 17.43 -6.84 4.57
CA VAL A 183 18.85 -6.80 4.97
C VAL A 183 19.11 -7.91 5.98
N LYS A 184 20.02 -8.86 5.67
CA LYS A 184 20.29 -10.05 6.53
C LYS A 184 21.72 -10.10 7.07
N ASP A 185 22.63 -9.39 6.43
CA ASP A 185 24.08 -9.53 6.51
C ASP A 185 24.76 -8.37 7.24
N ARG A 186 23.99 -7.57 8.00
CA ARG A 186 24.46 -6.36 8.69
C ARG A 186 24.01 -6.27 10.17
N PRO A 187 24.58 -7.10 11.06
CA PRO A 187 24.26 -7.06 12.49
C PRO A 187 24.65 -5.72 13.15
N ASP A 188 25.69 -5.07 12.64
CA ASP A 188 26.11 -3.71 13.02
C ASP A 188 25.00 -2.67 12.77
N LEU A 189 24.31 -2.76 11.62
CA LEU A 189 23.15 -1.91 11.34
C LEU A 189 22.00 -2.20 12.30
N LEU A 190 21.72 -3.47 12.58
CA LEU A 190 20.63 -3.85 13.48
C LEU A 190 20.80 -3.23 14.87
N GLN A 191 22.02 -3.24 15.40
CA GLN A 191 22.34 -2.64 16.71
C GLN A 191 22.25 -1.11 16.72
N ASN A 192 22.48 -0.45 15.58
CA ASN A 192 22.51 1.01 15.47
C ASN A 192 21.25 1.61 14.80
N TRP A 193 20.32 0.79 14.35
CA TRP A 193 19.18 1.23 13.54
C TRP A 193 18.31 2.27 14.25
N ASP A 194 18.06 2.11 15.55
CA ASP A 194 17.30 3.10 16.33
C ASP A 194 18.03 4.44 16.47
N HIS A 195 19.37 4.47 16.38
CA HIS A 195 20.12 5.71 16.31
C HIS A 195 20.02 6.34 14.92
N ILE A 196 20.26 5.56 13.86
CA ILE A 196 20.16 6.01 12.45
C ILE A 196 18.77 6.60 12.18
N LYS A 197 17.70 5.88 12.51
CA LYS A 197 16.31 6.36 12.36
C LYS A 197 16.07 7.68 13.07
N ARG A 198 16.60 7.85 14.29
CA ARG A 198 16.42 9.11 15.04
C ARG A 198 17.11 10.27 14.34
N VAL A 199 18.35 10.09 13.90
CA VAL A 199 19.10 11.11 13.16
C VAL A 199 18.35 11.53 11.89
N VAL A 200 17.93 10.55 11.08
CA VAL A 200 17.16 10.81 9.85
C VAL A 200 15.84 11.53 10.16
N HIS A 201 15.09 11.05 11.14
CA HIS A 201 13.81 11.64 11.52
C HIS A 201 13.94 13.07 12.09
N GLU A 202 14.96 13.34 12.90
CA GLU A 202 15.22 14.68 13.41
C GLU A 202 15.55 15.65 12.27
N LEU A 203 16.39 15.24 11.32
CA LEU A 203 16.70 16.03 10.11
C LEU A 203 15.45 16.29 9.26
N LEU A 204 14.63 15.27 9.00
CA LEU A 204 13.37 15.47 8.26
C LEU A 204 12.46 16.51 8.93
N ASN A 205 12.52 16.66 10.25
CA ASN A 205 11.71 17.65 10.97
C ASN A 205 12.32 19.06 11.01
N THR A 206 13.57 19.25 10.58
CA THR A 206 14.15 20.60 10.47
C THR A 206 13.63 21.34 9.24
N PHE A 207 13.26 20.64 8.18
CA PHE A 207 12.80 21.24 6.91
C PHE A 207 11.27 21.35 6.87
N ASP A 208 10.76 22.52 6.49
CA ASP A 208 9.31 22.74 6.36
C ASP A 208 8.67 21.81 5.31
N ALA A 209 9.43 21.45 4.26
CA ALA A 209 9.00 20.54 3.21
C ALA A 209 8.73 19.10 3.70
N THR A 210 9.26 18.66 4.85
CA THR A 210 9.11 17.27 5.34
C THR A 210 8.64 17.17 6.79
N ARG A 211 8.61 18.29 7.52
CA ARG A 211 8.23 18.34 8.94
C ARG A 211 6.82 17.80 9.17
N ASN A 212 6.71 16.78 10.01
CA ASN A 212 5.46 16.06 10.34
C ASN A 212 4.76 15.36 9.15
N LEU A 213 5.42 15.25 7.99
CA LEU A 213 4.88 14.64 6.78
C LEU A 213 5.35 13.20 6.56
N LEU A 214 6.25 12.66 7.41
CA LEU A 214 6.68 11.27 7.33
C LEU A 214 5.48 10.31 7.39
N THR A 215 5.40 9.41 6.42
CA THR A 215 4.44 8.30 6.39
C THR A 215 5.10 6.96 6.68
N SER A 216 6.35 6.75 6.24
CA SER A 216 7.11 5.54 6.54
C SER A 216 8.62 5.77 6.44
N MET A 217 9.39 5.07 7.26
CA MET A 217 10.85 5.00 7.17
C MET A 217 11.32 3.57 7.45
N VAL A 218 11.92 2.95 6.43
CA VAL A 218 12.16 1.51 6.36
C VAL A 218 13.59 1.24 5.87
N LEU A 219 14.27 0.27 6.47
CA LEU A 219 15.57 -0.20 5.98
C LEU A 219 15.40 -1.47 5.15
N LEU A 220 15.84 -1.43 3.89
CA LEU A 220 15.73 -2.56 2.96
C LEU A 220 16.80 -2.51 1.87
N ARG A 221 16.92 -3.59 1.10
CA ARG A 221 17.62 -3.57 -0.19
C ARG A 221 16.67 -3.06 -1.25
N TYR A 222 16.98 -1.92 -1.83
CA TYR A 222 16.09 -1.17 -2.74
C TYR A 222 16.84 -0.87 -4.04
N GLY A 223 16.28 -1.26 -5.18
CA GLY A 223 16.86 -0.90 -6.47
C GLY A 223 16.21 -1.58 -7.66
N LEU A 224 16.87 -1.47 -8.80
CA LEU A 224 16.35 -1.88 -10.11
C LEU A 224 16.74 -3.33 -10.48
N LEU A 225 17.61 -3.98 -9.70
CA LEU A 225 18.09 -5.32 -10.01
C LEU A 225 17.06 -6.36 -9.56
N PRO A 226 16.64 -7.30 -10.43
CA PRO A 226 15.76 -8.40 -10.05
C PRO A 226 16.31 -9.27 -8.91
N ASP A 227 17.62 -9.44 -8.86
CA ASP A 227 18.30 -9.99 -7.69
C ASP A 227 18.32 -8.95 -6.56
N SER A 228 17.32 -9.04 -5.67
CA SER A 228 17.16 -8.06 -4.60
C SER A 228 18.30 -8.07 -3.59
N ASP A 229 19.08 -9.15 -3.48
CA ASP A 229 20.26 -9.20 -2.61
C ASP A 229 21.42 -8.36 -3.18
N ALA A 230 21.47 -8.15 -4.50
CA ALA A 230 22.45 -7.30 -5.16
C ALA A 230 22.11 -5.80 -5.08
N ASN A 231 20.86 -5.46 -4.73
CA ASN A 231 20.46 -4.06 -4.57
C ASN A 231 21.11 -3.43 -3.32
N PRO A 232 21.39 -2.11 -3.35
CA PRO A 232 22.00 -1.39 -2.25
C PRO A 232 21.09 -1.32 -1.02
N ILE A 233 21.71 -1.32 0.17
CA ILE A 233 21.02 -1.05 1.43
C ILE A 233 20.60 0.41 1.44
N THR A 234 19.30 0.64 1.66
CA THR A 234 18.68 1.94 1.50
C THR A 234 17.74 2.24 2.67
N VAL A 235 17.87 3.44 3.23
CA VAL A 235 16.83 4.06 4.06
C VAL A 235 15.79 4.61 3.10
N TYR A 236 14.73 3.84 2.92
CA TYR A 236 13.55 4.26 2.18
C TYR A 236 12.69 5.15 3.10
N ILE A 237 12.36 6.34 2.62
CA ILE A 237 11.56 7.34 3.31
C ILE A 237 10.37 7.65 2.42
N SER A 238 9.17 7.59 2.98
CA SER A 238 8.00 8.14 2.34
C SER A 238 7.38 9.26 3.15
N VAL A 239 6.88 10.26 2.43
CA VAL A 239 6.18 11.43 2.97
C VAL A 239 4.82 11.56 2.32
N ASP A 240 3.89 12.26 2.98
CA ASP A 240 2.59 12.55 2.39
C ASP A 240 2.70 13.58 1.26
N ASP A 241 1.64 13.67 0.46
CA ASP A 241 1.61 14.45 -0.78
C ASP A 241 1.67 15.98 -0.58
N ARG A 242 1.71 16.47 0.68
CA ARG A 242 1.92 17.90 0.97
C ARG A 242 3.39 18.28 0.97
N SER A 243 4.30 17.31 0.89
CA SER A 243 5.73 17.55 0.87
C SER A 243 6.18 18.22 -0.43
N ASP A 244 6.96 19.29 -0.31
CA ASP A 244 7.51 20.02 -1.45
C ASP A 244 8.75 19.32 -2.01
N GLU A 245 8.57 18.68 -3.15
CA GLU A 245 9.61 17.92 -3.86
C GLU A 245 10.80 18.77 -4.31
N THR A 246 10.60 20.07 -4.54
CA THR A 246 11.66 20.96 -5.05
C THR A 246 12.79 21.15 -4.04
N GLN A 247 12.53 20.88 -2.76
CA GLN A 247 13.51 21.00 -1.68
C GLN A 247 14.25 19.69 -1.38
N TRP A 248 13.80 18.56 -1.92
CA TRP A 248 14.28 17.22 -1.54
C TRP A 248 15.76 16.99 -1.81
N ASP A 249 16.32 17.56 -2.87
CA ASP A 249 17.74 17.42 -3.19
C ASP A 249 18.64 17.91 -2.05
N SER A 250 18.29 19.06 -1.44
CA SER A 250 19.01 19.59 -0.30
C SER A 250 18.81 18.73 0.96
N ILE A 251 17.61 18.19 1.16
CA ILE A 251 17.26 17.35 2.32
C ILE A 251 18.04 16.04 2.25
N LEU A 252 17.98 15.34 1.10
CA LEU A 252 18.71 14.09 0.86
C LEU A 252 20.21 14.27 1.03
N THR A 253 20.78 15.34 0.48
CA THR A 253 22.21 15.65 0.64
C THR A 253 22.59 15.83 2.12
N ASN A 254 21.77 16.52 2.92
CA ASN A 254 22.02 16.69 4.36
C ASN A 254 21.92 15.37 5.13
N ILE A 255 20.96 14.51 4.78
CA ILE A 255 20.82 13.19 5.39
C ILE A 255 22.04 12.32 5.05
N GLU A 256 22.40 12.22 3.76
CA GLU A 256 23.56 11.46 3.29
C GLU A 256 24.86 11.91 3.99
N HIS A 257 25.10 13.23 4.07
CA HIS A 257 26.27 13.77 4.78
C HIS A 257 26.25 13.42 6.28
N SER A 258 25.07 13.50 6.92
CA SER A 258 24.94 13.18 8.34
C SER A 258 25.18 11.70 8.63
N LEU A 259 24.71 10.81 7.75
CA LEU A 259 24.97 9.38 7.81
C LEU A 259 26.46 9.07 7.61
N GLU A 260 27.10 9.70 6.63
CA GLU A 260 28.55 9.58 6.42
C GLU A 260 29.34 10.03 7.65
N ALA A 261 28.98 11.17 8.25
CA ALA A 261 29.64 11.71 9.45
C ALA A 261 29.59 10.76 10.67
N ILE A 262 28.54 9.92 10.77
CA ILE A 262 28.41 8.92 11.83
C ILE A 262 28.87 7.51 11.39
N GLY A 263 29.48 7.39 10.20
CA GLY A 263 30.14 6.16 9.73
C GLY A 263 29.31 5.26 8.80
N TRP A 264 28.19 5.74 8.25
CA TRP A 264 27.28 4.97 7.38
C TRP A 264 27.31 5.44 5.92
N SER A 265 28.50 5.54 5.33
CA SER A 265 28.70 6.03 3.96
C SER A 265 28.21 5.07 2.87
N ASP A 266 27.97 3.80 3.21
CA ASP A 266 27.53 2.75 2.28
C ASP A 266 26.00 2.59 2.22
N ILE A 267 25.26 3.34 3.05
CA ILE A 267 23.80 3.34 3.07
C ILE A 267 23.27 4.43 2.14
N ARG A 268 22.35 4.07 1.24
CA ARG A 268 21.65 5.03 0.38
C ARG A 268 20.40 5.59 1.06
N VAL A 269 19.91 6.71 0.56
CA VAL A 269 18.65 7.32 1.00
C VAL A 269 17.75 7.51 -0.21
N HIS A 270 16.48 7.12 -0.06
CA HIS A 270 15.45 7.34 -1.07
C HIS A 270 14.27 8.04 -0.42
N LEU A 271 13.68 9.02 -1.12
CA LEU A 271 12.54 9.80 -0.66
C LEU A 271 11.47 9.82 -1.76
N GLU A 272 10.23 9.49 -1.40
CA GLU A 272 9.08 9.57 -2.30
C GLU A 272 7.82 10.08 -1.61
N HIS A 273 6.87 10.58 -2.39
CA HIS A 273 5.50 10.76 -1.91
C HIS A 273 4.82 9.41 -1.87
N ASN A 274 4.37 8.98 -0.70
CA ASN A 274 3.55 7.79 -0.56
C ASN A 274 2.62 7.96 0.64
N SER A 275 1.36 8.20 0.34
CA SER A 275 0.31 8.29 1.35
C SER A 275 -0.21 6.87 1.67
N PRO A 276 -0.43 6.53 2.96
CA PRO A 276 -0.96 5.22 3.34
C PRO A 276 -2.24 4.91 2.56
N CYS A 277 -2.33 3.70 1.99
CA CYS A 277 -3.45 3.28 1.17
C CYS A 277 -4.76 3.35 1.97
N LEU A 278 -5.61 4.33 1.66
CA LEU A 278 -6.98 4.37 2.14
C LEU A 278 -7.78 3.30 1.39
N LEU A 279 -8.29 2.32 2.11
CA LEU A 279 -9.08 1.25 1.51
C LEU A 279 -10.49 1.77 1.20
N PRO A 280 -10.91 1.80 -0.08
CA PRO A 280 -12.26 2.19 -0.42
C PRO A 280 -13.23 1.09 -0.01
N PHE A 281 -14.39 1.51 0.50
CA PHE A 281 -15.51 0.62 0.75
C PHE A 281 -16.15 0.22 -0.58
N GLU A 282 -16.53 -1.05 -0.69
CA GLU A 282 -17.30 -1.50 -1.83
C GLU A 282 -18.74 -1.02 -1.68
N LEU A 283 -19.26 -0.38 -2.72
CA LEU A 283 -20.67 -0.02 -2.81
C LEU A 283 -21.55 -1.25 -2.64
N LEU A 284 -22.81 -1.04 -2.22
CA LEU A 284 -23.76 -2.12 -2.02
C LEU A 284 -23.74 -3.12 -3.18
N ASP A 285 -23.93 -2.66 -4.41
CA ASP A 285 -23.98 -3.53 -5.59
C ASP A 285 -22.76 -3.29 -6.48
N PRO A 286 -22.23 -4.33 -7.17
CA PRO A 286 -21.11 -4.16 -8.09
C PRO A 286 -21.41 -3.10 -9.16
N LYS A 287 -20.58 -2.05 -9.23
CA LYS A 287 -20.68 -0.98 -10.23
C LYS A 287 -19.46 -0.98 -11.16
N GLY A 288 -19.68 -0.59 -12.41
CA GLY A 288 -18.67 -0.53 -13.48
C GLY A 288 -19.10 -1.32 -14.71
N SER A 289 -18.26 -1.32 -15.75
CA SER A 289 -18.42 -2.23 -16.88
C SER A 289 -18.23 -3.69 -16.41
N ARG A 290 -18.72 -4.64 -17.20
CA ARG A 290 -18.57 -6.08 -16.92
C ARG A 290 -17.10 -6.45 -16.72
N GLU A 291 -16.21 -5.93 -17.55
CA GLU A 291 -14.77 -6.15 -17.51
C GLU A 291 -14.14 -5.58 -16.23
N GLN A 292 -14.55 -4.37 -15.83
CA GLN A 292 -14.09 -3.74 -14.59
C GLN A 292 -14.49 -4.55 -13.35
N ILE A 293 -15.73 -5.06 -13.33
CA ILE A 293 -16.23 -5.89 -12.23
C ILE A 293 -15.46 -7.22 -12.18
N PHE A 294 -15.24 -7.89 -13.32
CA PHE A 294 -14.45 -9.12 -13.37
C PHE A 294 -12.98 -8.92 -12.95
N ALA A 295 -12.35 -7.82 -13.36
CA ALA A 295 -11.01 -7.47 -12.90
C ALA A 295 -10.99 -7.29 -11.37
N LYS A 296 -11.99 -6.61 -10.81
CA LYS A 296 -12.14 -6.44 -9.36
C LYS A 296 -12.36 -7.78 -8.64
N ILE A 297 -13.24 -8.65 -9.15
CA ILE A 297 -13.48 -9.99 -8.61
C ILE A 297 -12.18 -10.78 -8.51
N ARG A 298 -11.37 -10.77 -9.56
CA ARG A 298 -10.09 -11.47 -9.63
C ARG A 298 -9.06 -10.91 -8.66
N ASN A 299 -8.90 -9.58 -8.65
CA ASN A 299 -7.87 -8.90 -7.88
C ASN A 299 -8.15 -8.91 -6.37
N LYS A 300 -9.43 -8.92 -5.97
CA LYS A 300 -9.86 -8.87 -4.57
C LYS A 300 -10.45 -10.18 -4.06
N ASN A 301 -10.48 -11.22 -4.88
CA ASN A 301 -11.05 -12.53 -4.55
C ASN A 301 -12.46 -12.42 -3.92
N LEU A 302 -13.37 -11.75 -4.63
CA LEU A 302 -14.71 -11.40 -4.12
C LEU A 302 -15.79 -12.46 -4.40
N VAL A 303 -15.49 -13.50 -5.17
CA VAL A 303 -16.42 -14.58 -5.48
C VAL A 303 -16.07 -15.83 -4.70
N ILE A 304 -17.08 -16.50 -4.15
CA ILE A 304 -16.95 -17.78 -3.45
C ILE A 304 -17.47 -18.88 -4.38
N ASN A 305 -16.53 -19.70 -4.86
CA ASN A 305 -16.83 -20.87 -5.67
C ASN A 305 -17.28 -22.04 -4.78
N GLY A 306 -18.35 -22.74 -5.19
CA GLY A 306 -18.92 -23.85 -4.42
C GLY A 306 -19.79 -23.39 -3.25
N ASP A 307 -20.19 -24.31 -2.38
CA ASP A 307 -21.14 -24.04 -1.30
C ASP A 307 -20.59 -23.07 -0.23
N TYR A 308 -21.49 -22.31 0.38
CA TYR A 308 -21.17 -21.63 1.63
C TYR A 308 -21.01 -22.65 2.75
N HIS A 309 -19.99 -22.44 3.58
CA HIS A 309 -19.70 -23.33 4.70
C HIS A 309 -20.31 -22.80 5.99
N ASP A 310 -21.01 -23.66 6.73
CA ASP A 310 -21.47 -23.34 8.08
C ASP A 310 -20.29 -23.09 9.02
N LYS A 311 -19.21 -23.85 8.87
CA LYS A 311 -18.01 -23.69 9.69
C LYS A 311 -17.03 -22.71 9.05
N VAL A 312 -16.50 -21.80 9.86
CA VAL A 312 -15.52 -20.81 9.43
C VAL A 312 -14.12 -21.29 9.82
N ASN A 313 -13.23 -21.44 8.85
CA ASN A 313 -11.86 -21.85 9.10
C ASN A 313 -10.95 -20.63 9.23
N ILE A 314 -9.73 -20.86 9.71
CA ILE A 314 -8.69 -19.83 9.63
C ILE A 314 -8.48 -19.42 8.17
N GLY A 315 -8.30 -18.12 7.92
CA GLY A 315 -8.15 -17.59 6.57
C GLY A 315 -9.44 -17.24 5.83
N ASP A 316 -10.60 -17.67 6.34
CA ASP A 316 -11.90 -17.30 5.76
C ASP A 316 -12.21 -15.81 6.02
N ASP A 317 -13.04 -15.21 5.16
CA ASP A 317 -13.47 -13.83 5.38
C ASP A 317 -14.44 -13.69 6.54
N ILE A 318 -14.30 -12.57 7.23
CA ILE A 318 -15.26 -12.09 8.21
C ILE A 318 -15.49 -10.60 8.00
N SER A 319 -16.68 -10.13 8.38
CA SER A 319 -17.05 -8.71 8.34
C SER A 319 -17.96 -8.40 9.53
N VAL A 320 -18.05 -7.12 9.91
CA VAL A 320 -19.17 -6.66 10.74
C VAL A 320 -20.46 -6.87 9.96
N SER A 321 -21.51 -7.33 10.64
CA SER A 321 -22.82 -7.61 10.06
C SER A 321 -23.68 -6.35 9.90
N GLN A 322 -23.12 -5.31 9.29
CA GLN A 322 -23.88 -4.09 8.97
C GLN A 322 -23.42 -3.42 7.68
N TYR A 323 -24.29 -2.56 7.17
CA TYR A 323 -23.95 -1.61 6.11
C TYR A 323 -23.41 -0.32 6.72
N ILE A 324 -22.69 0.44 5.90
CA ILE A 324 -22.19 1.75 6.27
C ILE A 324 -23.02 2.79 5.54
N ASP A 325 -23.65 3.67 6.31
CA ASP A 325 -24.33 4.85 5.79
C ASP A 325 -23.25 5.88 5.40
N GLY A 326 -23.12 6.15 4.10
CA GLY A 326 -22.27 7.24 3.61
C GLY A 326 -22.99 8.58 3.75
N ASP A 327 -22.24 9.65 4.00
CA ASP A 327 -22.76 11.02 4.16
C ASP A 327 -23.60 11.51 2.94
N ASP A 328 -23.39 10.91 1.75
CA ASP A 328 -24.01 11.30 0.47
C ASP A 328 -24.87 10.18 -0.19
N VAL A 329 -25.74 9.49 0.56
CA VAL A 329 -26.75 8.52 0.04
C VAL A 329 -26.17 7.19 -0.49
N LYS A 330 -24.85 7.06 -0.68
CA LYS A 330 -24.19 5.81 -1.08
C LYS A 330 -24.00 4.88 0.12
N ILE A 331 -24.95 3.96 0.32
CA ILE A 331 -24.76 2.86 1.28
C ILE A 331 -23.65 1.93 0.77
N CYS A 332 -22.75 1.52 1.67
CA CYS A 332 -21.60 0.67 1.37
C CYS A 332 -21.61 -0.63 2.18
N ASN A 333 -20.92 -1.65 1.67
CA ASN A 333 -20.59 -2.83 2.46
C ASN A 333 -19.50 -2.50 3.47
N SER A 334 -19.54 -3.14 4.65
CA SER A 334 -18.45 -3.08 5.62
C SER A 334 -17.13 -3.65 5.08
N LEU A 335 -16.01 -3.28 5.70
CA LEU A 335 -14.71 -3.87 5.36
C LEU A 335 -14.74 -5.37 5.60
N CYS A 336 -14.21 -6.11 4.63
CA CYS A 336 -13.91 -7.53 4.77
C CYS A 336 -12.51 -7.68 5.35
N GLY A 337 -12.37 -8.53 6.37
CA GLY A 337 -11.11 -8.95 6.94
C GLY A 337 -11.00 -10.47 6.96
N THR A 338 -9.99 -10.98 7.67
CA THR A 338 -9.70 -12.41 7.79
C THR A 338 -9.87 -12.87 9.24
N LEU A 339 -10.46 -14.05 9.45
CA LEU A 339 -10.33 -14.78 10.71
C LEU A 339 -8.92 -15.37 10.82
N GLY A 340 -8.09 -14.81 11.68
CA GLY A 340 -6.67 -15.17 11.78
C GLY A 340 -6.45 -16.57 12.32
N CYS A 341 -6.96 -16.79 13.53
CA CYS A 341 -6.91 -18.09 14.20
C CYS A 341 -7.97 -18.19 15.29
N TYR A 342 -8.20 -19.42 15.74
CA TYR A 342 -8.89 -19.68 16.99
C TYR A 342 -7.91 -19.64 18.16
N LEU A 343 -8.33 -18.96 19.23
CA LEU A 343 -7.65 -18.94 20.52
C LEU A 343 -8.53 -19.61 21.56
N GLU A 344 -7.91 -20.21 22.56
CA GLU A 344 -8.58 -20.60 23.80
C GLU A 344 -8.19 -19.62 24.90
N ILE A 345 -9.19 -19.13 25.62
CA ILE A 345 -9.01 -18.23 26.76
C ILE A 345 -9.60 -18.84 28.03
N LYS A 346 -9.03 -18.45 29.17
CA LYS A 346 -9.67 -18.57 30.49
C LYS A 346 -9.95 -17.19 31.03
N THR A 347 -11.10 -17.03 31.66
CA THR A 347 -11.41 -15.80 32.38
C THR A 347 -11.41 -16.05 33.88
N LYS A 348 -11.32 -14.99 34.66
CA LYS A 348 -11.43 -15.04 36.12
C LYS A 348 -12.74 -15.69 36.59
N THR A 349 -13.83 -15.46 35.85
CA THR A 349 -15.17 -15.99 36.14
C THR A 349 -15.44 -17.35 35.50
N ASN A 350 -14.75 -17.69 34.41
CA ASN A 350 -14.81 -18.99 33.76
C ASN A 350 -13.38 -19.58 33.58
N PRO A 351 -12.93 -20.42 34.52
CA PRO A 351 -11.59 -21.01 34.47
C PRO A 351 -11.44 -22.14 33.44
N GLN A 352 -12.49 -22.47 32.68
CA GLN A 352 -12.43 -23.45 31.60
C GLN A 352 -11.99 -22.78 30.29
N TRP A 353 -11.31 -23.55 29.43
CA TRP A 353 -10.93 -23.08 28.12
C TRP A 353 -12.17 -22.82 27.27
N THR A 354 -12.28 -21.60 26.75
CA THR A 354 -13.34 -21.18 25.83
C THR A 354 -12.71 -20.72 24.54
N THR A 355 -13.20 -21.23 23.41
CA THR A 355 -12.69 -20.88 22.08
C THR A 355 -13.27 -19.55 21.60
N VAL A 356 -12.41 -18.68 21.09
CA VAL A 356 -12.72 -17.37 20.52
C VAL A 356 -11.95 -17.17 19.21
N GLY A 357 -12.48 -16.34 18.31
CA GLY A 357 -11.80 -15.95 17.06
C GLY A 357 -10.91 -14.72 17.28
N LEU A 358 -9.76 -14.66 16.60
CA LEU A 358 -8.87 -13.50 16.56
C LEU A 358 -8.90 -12.83 15.17
N THR A 359 -9.02 -11.50 15.16
CA THR A 359 -8.86 -10.65 13.95
C THR A 359 -8.32 -9.27 14.34
N ASN A 360 -8.32 -8.28 13.43
CA ASN A 360 -7.96 -6.90 13.73
C ASN A 360 -9.12 -6.05 14.25
N TYR A 361 -8.80 -5.03 15.04
CA TYR A 361 -9.76 -4.03 15.49
C TYR A 361 -10.33 -3.19 14.34
N HIS A 362 -9.50 -2.81 13.36
CA HIS A 362 -10.01 -2.00 12.24
C HIS A 362 -11.07 -2.73 11.39
N ASN A 363 -11.14 -4.07 11.44
CA ASN A 363 -12.21 -4.85 10.80
C ASN A 363 -13.55 -4.70 11.54
N VAL A 364 -13.55 -4.44 12.85
CA VAL A 364 -14.78 -4.21 13.64
C VAL A 364 -15.15 -2.74 13.75
N ARG A 365 -14.21 -1.84 13.49
CA ARG A 365 -14.37 -0.39 13.62
C ARG A 365 -15.66 0.18 12.97
N PRO A 366 -16.09 -0.30 11.78
CA PRO A 366 -17.36 0.11 11.19
C PRO A 366 -18.58 -0.15 12.07
N GLY A 367 -18.52 -1.13 12.97
CA GLY A 367 -19.58 -1.57 13.88
C GLY A 367 -19.91 -0.64 15.04
N PHE A 368 -19.13 0.41 15.28
CA PHE A 368 -19.34 1.33 16.40
C PHE A 368 -20.10 2.59 16.00
N GLN A 369 -20.92 3.09 16.91
CA GLN A 369 -21.60 4.37 16.73
C GLN A 369 -20.58 5.50 16.57
N GLY A 370 -20.77 6.33 15.55
CA GLY A 370 -19.88 7.44 15.21
C GLY A 370 -18.76 7.10 14.22
N PHE A 371 -18.82 5.92 13.60
CA PHE A 371 -18.07 5.64 12.38
C PHE A 371 -18.49 6.60 11.25
N THR A 372 -17.53 7.14 10.53
CA THR A 372 -17.76 8.06 9.41
C THR A 372 -16.97 7.61 8.18
N THR A 373 -17.44 8.06 7.02
CA THR A 373 -16.73 7.91 5.76
C THR A 373 -16.32 9.27 5.21
N LYS A 374 -15.30 9.30 4.36
CA LYS A 374 -14.97 10.48 3.55
C LYS A 374 -14.76 10.06 2.09
N GLU A 375 -15.18 10.88 1.14
CA GLU A 375 -14.97 10.61 -0.27
C GLU A 375 -13.55 11.03 -0.70
N VAL A 376 -12.83 10.11 -1.33
CA VAL A 376 -11.50 10.34 -1.91
C VAL A 376 -11.53 9.75 -3.31
N ASN A 377 -11.37 10.59 -4.34
CA ASN A 377 -11.47 10.21 -5.75
C ASN A 377 -12.75 9.41 -6.05
N ASP A 378 -13.91 9.96 -5.68
CA ASP A 378 -15.25 9.35 -5.81
C ASP A 378 -15.47 8.01 -5.08
N ASN A 379 -14.53 7.62 -4.22
CA ASN A 379 -14.62 6.39 -3.44
C ASN A 379 -14.78 6.70 -1.95
N PRO A 380 -15.77 6.10 -1.27
CA PRO A 380 -15.92 6.23 0.17
C PRO A 380 -14.78 5.50 0.87
N THR A 381 -14.06 6.20 1.74
CA THR A 381 -12.95 5.67 2.56
C THR A 381 -13.21 5.98 4.04
N THR A 382 -12.38 5.45 4.94
CA THR A 382 -12.55 5.71 6.38
C THR A 382 -12.32 7.18 6.73
N GLY A 383 -13.30 7.79 7.41
CA GLY A 383 -13.23 9.14 7.97
C GLY A 383 -12.81 9.18 9.45
N PRO A 384 -12.58 10.38 10.02
CA PRO A 384 -12.34 10.55 11.45
C PRO A 384 -13.61 10.29 12.26
N PRO A 385 -13.52 9.69 13.45
CA PRO A 385 -14.71 9.39 14.25
C PRO A 385 -15.46 10.67 14.65
N LEU A 386 -16.78 10.59 14.80
CA LEU A 386 -17.56 11.73 15.31
C LEU A 386 -17.08 12.12 16.72
N PRO A 387 -16.99 13.42 17.04
CA PRO A 387 -16.67 13.87 18.39
C PRO A 387 -17.66 13.29 19.42
N ASN A 388 -17.14 12.89 20.59
CA ASN A 388 -17.93 12.31 21.69
C ASN A 388 -18.72 11.04 21.32
N SER A 389 -18.28 10.30 20.31
CA SER A 389 -18.91 9.04 19.91
C SER A 389 -18.34 7.84 20.67
N GLN A 390 -19.11 6.74 20.68
CA GLN A 390 -18.64 5.44 21.16
C GLN A 390 -17.35 5.02 20.43
N LEU A 391 -17.30 5.20 19.11
CA LEU A 391 -16.11 4.86 18.34
C LEU A 391 -14.86 5.62 18.82
N LEU A 392 -14.96 6.92 19.12
CA LEU A 392 -13.83 7.70 19.62
C LEU A 392 -13.34 7.17 20.98
N GLU A 393 -14.26 6.80 21.87
CA GLU A 393 -13.91 6.22 23.17
C GLU A 393 -13.21 4.86 23.00
N VAL A 394 -13.71 4.01 22.11
CA VAL A 394 -13.12 2.69 21.82
C VAL A 394 -11.78 2.84 21.11
N ASP A 395 -11.63 3.79 20.18
CA ASP A 395 -10.34 4.10 19.57
C ASP A 395 -9.31 4.48 20.64
N GLN A 396 -9.71 5.23 21.68
CA GLN A 396 -8.80 5.67 22.74
C GLN A 396 -8.46 4.57 23.74
N ASN A 397 -9.47 3.82 24.19
CA ASN A 397 -9.36 2.98 25.39
C ASN A 397 -9.45 1.47 25.11
N GLY A 398 -9.91 1.09 23.92
CA GLY A 398 -10.28 -0.26 23.56
C GLY A 398 -11.73 -0.61 23.94
N TRP A 399 -12.14 -1.82 23.58
CA TRP A 399 -13.44 -2.41 23.95
C TRP A 399 -13.22 -3.51 24.98
N LEU A 400 -13.98 -3.45 26.08
CA LEU A 400 -13.92 -4.42 27.17
C LEU A 400 -15.17 -5.30 27.20
N PRO A 401 -15.06 -6.54 27.71
CA PRO A 401 -16.22 -7.40 27.94
C PRO A 401 -17.25 -6.69 28.83
N GLY A 402 -18.52 -6.69 28.41
CA GLY A 402 -19.63 -6.13 29.17
C GLY A 402 -19.80 -4.60 29.08
N MET A 403 -19.09 -3.91 28.19
CA MET A 403 -19.24 -2.46 27.99
C MET A 403 -20.59 -2.03 27.41
N ALA A 404 -21.28 -2.90 26.68
CA ALA A 404 -22.59 -2.62 26.12
C ALA A 404 -23.44 -3.91 26.03
N ASP A 405 -24.76 -3.72 26.04
CA ASP A 405 -25.73 -4.82 25.90
C ASP A 405 -25.78 -5.38 24.47
N ASP A 406 -25.38 -4.59 23.46
CA ASP A 406 -25.38 -4.99 22.04
C ASP A 406 -23.98 -4.81 21.40
N PRO A 407 -23.07 -5.77 21.59
CA PRO A 407 -21.74 -5.73 20.97
C PRO A 407 -21.81 -5.92 19.45
N PRO A 408 -20.90 -5.30 18.66
CA PRO A 408 -20.87 -5.48 17.21
C PRO A 408 -20.91 -6.94 16.77
N ALA A 409 -21.89 -7.27 15.92
CA ALA A 409 -22.06 -8.61 15.36
C ALA A 409 -21.19 -8.83 14.12
N PHE A 410 -20.77 -10.06 13.90
CA PHE A 410 -19.98 -10.49 12.75
C PHE A 410 -20.74 -11.47 11.86
N GLU A 411 -20.32 -11.55 10.60
CA GLU A 411 -20.82 -12.49 9.61
C GLU A 411 -19.68 -13.15 8.82
N SER A 412 -19.96 -14.35 8.34
CA SER A 412 -19.16 -15.11 7.37
C SER A 412 -20.07 -16.06 6.59
N PRO A 413 -20.03 -16.09 5.25
CA PRO A 413 -19.22 -15.19 4.43
C PRO A 413 -19.69 -13.74 4.58
N SER A 414 -18.82 -12.80 4.25
CA SER A 414 -19.13 -11.38 4.25
C SER A 414 -20.18 -11.06 3.18
N ARG A 415 -21.09 -10.14 3.48
CA ARG A 415 -22.12 -9.67 2.54
C ARG A 415 -21.53 -9.14 1.23
N VAL A 416 -20.35 -8.52 1.27
CA VAL A 416 -19.67 -8.06 0.05
C VAL A 416 -19.37 -9.24 -0.87
N LYS A 417 -18.76 -10.32 -0.36
CA LYS A 417 -18.49 -11.50 -1.18
C LYS A 417 -19.75 -12.20 -1.63
N HIS A 418 -20.77 -12.27 -0.77
CA HIS A 418 -22.06 -12.81 -1.15
C HIS A 418 -22.65 -12.08 -2.35
N LYS A 419 -22.67 -10.74 -2.32
CA LYS A 419 -23.23 -9.93 -3.41
C LYS A 419 -22.44 -10.06 -4.71
N PHE A 420 -21.11 -10.06 -4.66
CA PHE A 420 -20.29 -10.30 -5.86
C PHE A 420 -20.49 -11.73 -6.40
N THR A 421 -20.68 -12.72 -5.54
CA THR A 421 -20.98 -14.11 -5.93
C THR A 421 -22.35 -14.21 -6.61
N VAL A 422 -23.39 -13.60 -6.01
CA VAL A 422 -24.74 -13.53 -6.60
C VAL A 422 -24.73 -12.81 -7.94
N TRP A 423 -24.01 -11.69 -8.06
CA TRP A 423 -23.85 -10.99 -9.32
C TRP A 423 -23.19 -11.87 -10.39
N ASN A 424 -22.10 -12.56 -10.03
CA ASN A 424 -21.37 -13.44 -10.95
C ASN A 424 -22.25 -14.59 -11.46
N LEU A 425 -22.95 -15.28 -10.56
CA LEU A 425 -23.88 -16.35 -10.92
C LEU A 425 -25.00 -15.88 -11.85
N ASN A 426 -25.55 -14.68 -11.61
CA ASN A 426 -26.52 -14.11 -12.53
C ASN A 426 -25.94 -13.89 -13.94
N GLN A 427 -24.67 -13.47 -14.07
CA GLN A 427 -24.03 -13.35 -15.38
C GLN A 427 -23.83 -14.72 -16.06
N GLU A 428 -23.44 -15.74 -15.30
CA GLU A 428 -23.26 -17.10 -15.81
C GLU A 428 -24.60 -17.71 -16.23
N ILE A 429 -25.68 -17.50 -15.47
CA ILE A 429 -27.03 -17.94 -15.80
C ILE A 429 -27.52 -17.30 -17.10
N GLN A 430 -27.29 -15.99 -17.31
CA GLN A 430 -27.68 -15.35 -18.56
C GLN A 430 -26.93 -15.95 -19.75
N PHE A 431 -25.62 -16.15 -19.61
CA PHE A 431 -24.84 -16.81 -20.66
C PHE A 431 -25.32 -18.24 -20.93
N ALA A 432 -25.62 -19.02 -19.89
CA ALA A 432 -26.15 -20.38 -20.02
C ALA A 432 -27.54 -20.40 -20.69
N LYS A 433 -28.39 -19.38 -20.45
CA LYS A 433 -29.68 -19.22 -21.14
C LYS A 433 -29.52 -19.03 -22.63
N ASP A 434 -28.58 -18.19 -23.06
CA ASP A 434 -28.26 -17.98 -24.47
C ASP A 434 -27.76 -19.29 -25.12
N VAL A 435 -26.85 -20.00 -24.46
CA VAL A 435 -26.33 -21.31 -24.93
C VAL A 435 -27.44 -22.35 -25.07
N VAL A 436 -28.37 -22.45 -24.10
CA VAL A 436 -29.52 -23.37 -24.18
C VAL A 436 -30.47 -22.99 -25.31
N GLN A 437 -30.59 -21.71 -25.62
CA GLN A 437 -31.43 -21.21 -26.71
C GLN A 437 -30.85 -21.58 -28.09
N GLU A 438 -29.52 -21.58 -28.22
CA GLU A 438 -28.81 -22.01 -29.43
C GLU A 438 -28.70 -23.55 -29.55
N ASP A 439 -28.38 -24.24 -28.45
CA ASP A 439 -28.27 -25.69 -28.36
C ASP A 439 -29.00 -26.23 -27.11
N PRO A 440 -30.26 -26.68 -27.25
CA PRO A 440 -31.08 -27.15 -26.14
C PRO A 440 -30.77 -28.60 -25.73
N SER A 441 -29.49 -28.98 -25.77
CA SER A 441 -28.98 -30.26 -25.33
C SER A 441 -29.33 -30.54 -23.85
N LYS A 442 -29.34 -31.82 -23.48
CA LYS A 442 -29.61 -32.21 -22.08
C LYS A 442 -28.53 -31.69 -21.11
N GLU A 443 -27.30 -31.55 -21.60
CA GLU A 443 -26.15 -31.09 -20.81
C GLU A 443 -26.29 -29.60 -20.51
N ASN A 444 -26.48 -28.76 -21.54
CA ASN A 444 -26.64 -27.30 -21.37
C ASN A 444 -27.84 -26.95 -20.46
N LYS A 445 -28.95 -27.68 -20.59
CA LYS A 445 -30.12 -27.50 -19.72
C LYS A 445 -29.84 -27.87 -18.27
N LYS A 446 -29.03 -28.90 -18.05
CA LYS A 446 -28.65 -29.33 -16.71
C LYS A 446 -27.74 -28.28 -16.06
N ASP A 447 -26.74 -27.79 -16.79
CA ASP A 447 -25.83 -26.76 -16.29
C ASP A 447 -26.58 -25.48 -15.89
N LEU A 448 -27.57 -25.07 -16.68
CA LEU A 448 -28.43 -23.94 -16.33
C LEU A 448 -29.21 -24.18 -15.03
N VAL A 449 -29.81 -25.36 -14.85
CA VAL A 449 -30.53 -25.71 -13.62
C VAL A 449 -29.59 -25.75 -12.44
N ASP A 450 -28.41 -26.35 -12.58
CA ASP A 450 -27.41 -26.45 -11.51
C ASP A 450 -26.97 -25.05 -11.03
N LEU A 451 -26.78 -24.09 -11.97
CA LEU A 451 -26.49 -22.68 -11.66
C LEU A 451 -27.65 -21.95 -10.96
N GLU A 452 -28.88 -22.14 -11.44
CA GLU A 452 -30.08 -21.54 -10.83
C GLU A 452 -30.31 -22.07 -9.40
N GLU A 453 -30.08 -23.37 -9.18
CA GLU A 453 -30.14 -23.97 -7.86
C GLU A 453 -29.00 -23.48 -6.94
N GLU A 454 -27.78 -23.29 -7.45
CA GLU A 454 -26.67 -22.72 -6.68
C GLU A 454 -26.98 -21.29 -6.23
N LEU A 455 -27.51 -20.46 -7.14
CA LEU A 455 -27.93 -19.10 -6.82
C LEU A 455 -28.97 -19.10 -5.70
N GLN A 456 -30.00 -19.94 -5.79
CA GLN A 456 -31.04 -20.01 -4.77
C GLN A 456 -30.48 -20.46 -3.42
N ARG A 457 -29.63 -21.49 -3.38
CA ARG A 457 -28.97 -21.94 -2.13
C ARG A 457 -28.19 -20.82 -1.45
N LYS A 458 -27.47 -20.01 -2.21
CA LYS A 458 -26.67 -18.89 -1.66
C LYS A 458 -27.54 -17.74 -1.14
N ILE A 459 -28.67 -17.46 -1.80
CA ILE A 459 -29.68 -16.49 -1.33
C ILE A 459 -30.32 -16.99 -0.04
N ASP A 460 -30.83 -18.23 -0.04
CA ASP A 460 -31.48 -18.87 1.10
C ASP A 460 -30.57 -18.86 2.34
N PHE A 461 -29.26 -19.08 2.15
CA PHE A 461 -28.29 -19.03 3.24
C PHE A 461 -28.30 -17.68 3.98
N PHE A 462 -28.41 -16.56 3.26
CA PHE A 462 -28.48 -15.22 3.86
C PHE A 462 -29.85 -14.90 4.45
N GLU A 463 -30.93 -15.31 3.77
CA GLU A 463 -32.30 -15.13 4.24
C GLU A 463 -32.57 -15.91 5.53
N GLN A 464 -31.95 -17.09 5.69
CA GLN A 464 -32.02 -17.91 6.90
C GLN A 464 -31.07 -17.44 8.01
N ASN A 465 -30.30 -16.37 7.77
CA ASN A 465 -29.31 -15.83 8.70
C ASN A 465 -28.16 -16.81 9.04
N ASN A 466 -27.84 -17.76 8.15
CA ASN A 466 -26.77 -18.74 8.37
C ASN A 466 -25.37 -18.10 8.33
N GLN A 467 -25.25 -16.88 7.82
CA GLN A 467 -24.03 -16.09 7.82
C GLN A 467 -23.64 -15.55 9.20
N ALA A 468 -24.56 -15.44 10.16
CA ALA A 468 -24.32 -14.85 11.48
C ALA A 468 -23.24 -15.61 12.27
N LEU A 469 -22.08 -14.99 12.49
CA LEU A 469 -20.87 -15.64 12.99
C LEU A 469 -20.72 -15.55 14.51
N GLY A 470 -21.13 -14.43 15.12
CA GLY A 470 -20.86 -14.16 16.53
C GLY A 470 -20.75 -12.67 16.82
N HIS A 471 -20.20 -12.33 17.98
CA HIS A 471 -20.12 -10.93 18.45
C HIS A 471 -18.76 -10.60 19.03
N LEU A 472 -18.42 -9.31 19.02
CA LEU A 472 -17.20 -8.78 19.64
C LEU A 472 -17.21 -9.00 21.16
N ILE A 473 -16.10 -9.45 21.74
CA ILE A 473 -15.92 -9.52 23.20
C ILE A 473 -14.89 -8.51 23.74
N ALA A 474 -13.84 -8.24 22.98
CA ALA A 474 -12.77 -7.33 23.38
C ALA A 474 -12.02 -6.83 22.13
N ALA A 475 -11.51 -5.60 22.17
CA ALA A 475 -10.67 -5.07 21.11
C ALA A 475 -9.68 -4.01 21.61
N SER A 476 -8.56 -3.85 20.90
CA SER A 476 -7.46 -2.97 21.32
C SER A 476 -7.78 -1.47 21.26
N GLY A 477 -8.60 -1.03 20.29
CA GLY A 477 -8.61 0.37 19.90
C GLY A 477 -7.31 0.78 19.18
N TYR A 478 -7.14 2.07 18.91
CA TYR A 478 -5.93 2.67 18.32
C TYR A 478 -5.02 3.37 19.32
N GLY A 479 -5.47 3.66 20.54
CA GLY A 479 -4.69 4.38 21.55
C GLY A 479 -3.63 3.53 22.22
N ARG A 480 -3.68 2.22 22.03
CA ARG A 480 -2.78 1.25 22.69
C ARG A 480 -1.53 1.01 21.87
N ARG A 481 -0.40 0.87 22.58
CA ARG A 481 0.90 0.52 22.01
C ARG A 481 1.56 -0.57 22.83
N SER A 482 2.34 -1.42 22.18
CA SER A 482 3.19 -2.38 22.89
C SER A 482 4.38 -1.67 23.54
N VAL A 483 5.14 -2.40 24.36
CA VAL A 483 6.36 -1.87 25.02
C VAL A 483 7.42 -1.40 24.02
N ASN A 484 7.39 -1.94 22.78
CA ASN A 484 8.29 -1.58 21.70
C ASN A 484 7.70 -0.52 20.75
N ASN A 485 6.57 0.07 21.14
CA ASN A 485 5.80 1.02 20.31
C ASN A 485 5.19 0.41 19.03
N HIS A 486 4.90 -0.91 19.03
CA HIS A 486 4.08 -1.51 17.98
C HIS A 486 2.63 -1.02 18.12
N ARG A 487 1.96 -0.74 17.00
CA ARG A 487 0.50 -0.56 16.98
C ARG A 487 -0.14 -1.90 17.34
N LEU A 488 -1.10 -1.82 18.25
CA LEU A 488 -1.93 -2.96 18.65
C LEU A 488 -3.26 -2.83 17.92
N ASP A 489 -3.54 -3.77 17.03
CA ASP A 489 -4.75 -3.77 16.21
C ASP A 489 -5.34 -5.17 16.24
N TRP A 490 -6.07 -5.49 17.31
CA TRP A 490 -6.63 -6.82 17.53
C TRP A 490 -8.06 -6.74 18.06
N ALA A 491 -8.87 -7.75 17.72
CA ALA A 491 -10.22 -7.94 18.20
C ALA A 491 -10.48 -9.43 18.44
N LEU A 492 -11.23 -9.73 19.50
CA LEU A 492 -11.67 -11.07 19.87
C LEU A 492 -13.18 -11.21 19.61
N ILE A 493 -13.56 -12.33 19.01
CA ILE A 493 -14.94 -12.63 18.62
C ILE A 493 -15.40 -13.89 19.36
N GLN A 494 -16.56 -13.82 20.02
CA GLN A 494 -17.23 -15.02 20.51
C GLN A 494 -17.94 -15.71 19.35
N ILE A 495 -17.44 -16.88 18.96
CA ILE A 495 -18.00 -17.67 17.86
C ILE A 495 -18.74 -18.88 18.46
N PRO A 496 -20.02 -19.12 18.13
CA PRO A 496 -20.76 -20.31 18.57
C PRO A 496 -20.10 -21.60 18.07
N GLU A 497 -20.10 -22.65 18.89
CA GLU A 497 -19.41 -23.92 18.60
C GLU A 497 -19.78 -24.53 17.23
N HIS A 498 -21.04 -24.42 16.81
CA HIS A 498 -21.50 -24.94 15.52
C HIS A 498 -20.89 -24.19 14.31
N ARG A 499 -20.48 -22.92 14.48
CA ARG A 499 -19.79 -22.11 13.46
C ARG A 499 -18.27 -22.29 13.50
N GLN A 500 -17.71 -22.92 14.53
CA GLN A 500 -16.25 -23.08 14.68
C GLN A 500 -15.70 -24.11 13.69
N GLY A 501 -14.80 -23.67 12.81
CA GLY A 501 -14.09 -24.52 11.87
C GLY A 501 -12.71 -24.94 12.35
N SER A 502 -11.86 -25.32 11.40
CA SER A 502 -10.54 -25.86 11.65
C SER A 502 -9.51 -24.78 11.95
N ASN A 503 -8.71 -25.00 13.00
CA ASN A 503 -7.50 -24.23 13.29
C ASN A 503 -6.24 -24.84 12.65
N CYS A 504 -6.41 -25.68 11.61
CA CYS A 504 -5.31 -26.36 10.93
C CYS A 504 -4.80 -25.59 9.72
N LEU A 505 -3.49 -25.66 9.52
CA LEU A 505 -2.81 -25.15 8.33
C LEU A 505 -3.21 -25.95 7.08
N PRO A 506 -3.21 -25.33 5.88
CA PRO A 506 -3.66 -26.01 4.67
C PRO A 506 -2.85 -27.27 4.32
N PRO A 507 -3.51 -28.31 3.76
CA PRO A 507 -2.83 -29.52 3.34
C PRO A 507 -1.95 -29.27 2.11
N LYS A 508 -1.00 -30.18 1.85
CA LYS A 508 -0.01 -30.08 0.76
C LYS A 508 -0.63 -29.75 -0.60
N ARG A 509 -1.81 -30.30 -0.90
CA ARG A 509 -2.51 -30.11 -2.16
C ARG A 509 -2.88 -28.64 -2.41
N GLU A 510 -3.24 -27.88 -1.37
CA GLU A 510 -3.57 -26.47 -1.51
C GLU A 510 -2.31 -25.66 -1.82
N TRP A 511 -1.20 -25.95 -1.12
CA TRP A 511 0.09 -25.31 -1.41
C TRP A 511 0.60 -25.55 -2.82
N ILE A 512 0.35 -26.73 -3.40
CA ILE A 512 0.78 -27.06 -4.77
C ILE A 512 -0.02 -26.28 -5.83
N LYS A 513 -1.26 -25.89 -5.54
CA LYS A 513 -2.06 -25.07 -6.46
C LYS A 513 -1.46 -23.68 -6.66
N TYR A 514 -0.87 -23.11 -5.62
CA TYR A 514 -0.33 -21.74 -5.63
C TYR A 514 1.19 -21.69 -5.85
N TYR A 515 1.94 -22.69 -5.37
CA TYR A 515 3.39 -22.70 -5.40
C TYR A 515 3.95 -23.99 -6.00
N HIS A 516 4.33 -23.91 -7.28
CA HIS A 516 5.02 -25.01 -7.95
C HIS A 516 6.43 -25.22 -7.37
N HIS A 517 7.12 -24.13 -6.98
CA HIS A 517 8.46 -24.21 -6.42
C HIS A 517 8.48 -24.62 -4.94
N ARG A 518 9.46 -25.43 -4.51
CA ARG A 518 9.54 -25.93 -3.12
C ARG A 518 9.98 -24.88 -2.11
N LEU A 519 10.73 -23.86 -2.54
CA LEU A 519 11.34 -22.88 -1.62
C LEU A 519 10.31 -21.98 -0.92
N TYR A 520 9.13 -21.81 -1.51
CA TYR A 520 8.08 -20.92 -0.99
C TYR A 520 6.98 -21.66 -0.25
N ARG A 521 7.17 -22.97 -0.02
CA ARG A 521 6.24 -23.79 0.77
C ARG A 521 6.79 -24.00 2.18
N PRO A 522 5.92 -24.05 3.20
CA PRO A 522 6.37 -24.37 4.55
C PRO A 522 6.85 -25.81 4.62
N HIS A 523 7.54 -26.15 5.72
CA HIS A 523 8.10 -27.48 5.92
C HIS A 523 7.01 -28.56 5.81
N ALA A 524 7.29 -29.68 5.14
CA ALA A 524 6.26 -30.69 4.83
C ALA A 524 5.51 -31.28 6.05
N LYS A 525 6.07 -31.10 7.25
CA LYS A 525 5.45 -31.48 8.53
C LYS A 525 4.37 -30.52 9.02
N THR A 526 4.13 -29.39 8.36
CA THR A 526 3.07 -28.43 8.75
C THR A 526 1.76 -28.66 8.01
N TYR A 527 1.79 -29.39 6.88
CA TYR A 527 0.62 -29.58 6.03
C TYR A 527 -0.52 -30.29 6.78
N GLY A 528 -1.68 -29.65 6.84
CA GLY A 528 -2.86 -30.20 7.52
C GLY A 528 -2.73 -30.31 9.05
N GLN A 529 -1.67 -29.74 9.64
CA GLN A 529 -1.46 -29.79 11.09
C GLN A 529 -2.10 -28.57 11.77
N PRO A 530 -2.51 -28.68 13.05
CA PRO A 530 -2.93 -27.54 13.84
C PRO A 530 -1.89 -26.42 13.84
N LEU A 531 -2.36 -25.18 13.78
CA LEU A 531 -1.54 -24.00 14.04
C LEU A 531 -0.97 -24.13 15.45
N LYS A 532 0.34 -23.97 15.58
CA LYS A 532 1.03 -24.16 16.86
C LYS A 532 1.12 -22.84 17.63
N ALA A 533 1.37 -23.00 18.92
CA ALA A 533 1.69 -21.92 19.84
C ALA A 533 2.83 -21.02 19.33
N GLN A 534 2.99 -19.88 20.00
CA GLN A 534 3.85 -18.78 19.61
C GLN A 534 5.28 -19.23 19.28
N GLY A 535 5.71 -18.91 18.06
CA GLY A 535 7.04 -19.17 17.56
C GLY A 535 8.00 -18.03 17.91
N ARG A 536 9.29 -18.36 18.06
CA ARG A 536 10.33 -17.37 18.38
C ARG A 536 10.98 -16.76 17.15
N SER A 537 10.42 -17.01 15.97
CA SER A 537 11.05 -16.67 14.69
C SER A 537 11.04 -15.16 14.41
N MET A 538 10.22 -14.36 15.10
CA MET A 538 10.30 -12.89 15.06
C MET A 538 11.18 -12.28 16.18
N LEU A 539 11.79 -13.11 17.04
CA LEU A 539 12.76 -12.61 18.03
C LEU A 539 14.11 -12.30 17.36
N PRO A 540 14.85 -11.29 17.86
CA PRO A 540 16.23 -11.02 17.47
C PRO A 540 17.08 -12.30 17.44
N LEU A 541 17.99 -12.42 16.47
CA LEU A 541 18.87 -13.59 16.29
C LEU A 541 19.59 -13.99 17.57
N GLU A 542 20.03 -13.01 18.38
CA GLU A 542 20.70 -13.21 19.67
C GLU A 542 19.83 -13.94 20.71
N LEU A 543 18.51 -13.84 20.58
CA LEU A 543 17.51 -14.51 21.42
C LEU A 543 17.00 -15.82 20.81
N ARG A 544 17.40 -16.15 19.57
CA ARG A 544 17.14 -17.45 18.95
C ARG A 544 18.20 -18.44 19.46
N ALA A 545 17.77 -19.62 19.91
CA ALA A 545 18.70 -20.63 20.43
C ALA A 545 19.74 -21.03 19.37
N SER A 546 21.02 -20.96 19.72
CA SER A 546 22.23 -21.10 18.87
C SER A 546 22.46 -22.49 18.24
N HIS A 547 21.46 -23.37 18.25
CA HIS A 547 21.56 -24.76 17.80
C HIS A 547 20.70 -25.11 16.60
N LEU A 548 19.99 -24.14 16.01
CA LEU A 548 19.29 -24.39 14.75
C LEU A 548 20.27 -24.20 13.59
N PRO A 549 20.46 -25.21 12.71
CA PRO A 549 21.23 -25.03 11.49
C PRO A 549 20.74 -23.78 10.75
N SER A 550 21.64 -23.13 10.01
CA SER A 550 21.25 -22.20 8.94
C SER A 550 20.33 -22.96 7.97
N ILE A 551 19.02 -22.94 8.26
CA ILE A 551 18.01 -23.46 7.37
C ILE A 551 17.86 -22.39 6.30
N ARG A 552 17.98 -22.78 5.03
CA ARG A 552 17.95 -21.89 3.86
C ARG A 552 16.70 -20.98 3.79
N ASN A 553 15.68 -21.25 4.62
CA ASN A 553 14.39 -20.56 4.69
C ASN A 553 14.05 -20.01 6.10
N ALA A 554 15.02 -19.89 7.02
CA ALA A 554 14.76 -19.52 8.42
C ALA A 554 14.08 -18.15 8.63
N ASP A 555 14.11 -17.29 7.61
CA ASP A 555 13.47 -15.98 7.62
C ASP A 555 12.18 -15.91 6.79
N ASN A 556 11.78 -17.03 6.16
CA ASN A 556 10.51 -17.10 5.45
C ASN A 556 9.36 -17.26 6.46
N VAL A 557 8.28 -16.55 6.17
CA VAL A 557 7.01 -16.65 6.88
C VAL A 557 5.89 -16.91 5.89
N TRP A 558 4.79 -17.43 6.40
CA TRP A 558 3.61 -17.76 5.62
C TRP A 558 2.37 -17.22 6.27
N LYS A 559 1.35 -16.96 5.46
CA LYS A 559 0.00 -16.67 5.96
C LYS A 559 -1.07 -17.33 5.11
N LEU A 560 -2.27 -17.38 5.67
CA LEU A 560 -3.49 -17.67 4.95
C LEU A 560 -4.44 -16.48 5.15
N GLY A 561 -4.67 -15.73 4.08
CA GLY A 561 -5.54 -14.55 4.08
C GLY A 561 -6.74 -14.72 3.15
N THR A 562 -7.79 -13.95 3.36
CA THR A 562 -9.02 -14.11 2.59
C THR A 562 -8.89 -13.68 1.11
N THR A 563 -8.01 -12.71 0.84
CA THR A 563 -7.84 -12.08 -0.47
C THR A 563 -6.74 -12.75 -1.27
N THR A 564 -5.50 -12.71 -0.76
CA THR A 564 -4.35 -13.27 -1.48
C THR A 564 -4.11 -14.75 -1.18
N LYS A 565 -4.98 -15.37 -0.36
CA LYS A 565 -4.92 -16.78 0.01
C LYS A 565 -3.59 -17.15 0.68
N LEU A 566 -3.01 -18.26 0.26
CA LEU A 566 -1.75 -18.77 0.76
C LEU A 566 -0.62 -17.96 0.17
N THR A 567 0.14 -17.26 1.03
CA THR A 567 1.29 -16.48 0.58
C THR A 567 2.51 -16.69 1.46
N ALA A 568 3.69 -16.42 0.90
CA ALA A 568 4.98 -16.50 1.58
C ALA A 568 5.75 -15.18 1.44
N GLY A 569 6.50 -14.80 2.46
CA GLY A 569 7.29 -13.57 2.49
C GLY A 569 8.54 -13.70 3.36
N GLN A 570 9.39 -12.68 3.39
CA GLN A 570 10.62 -12.64 4.18
C GLN A 570 10.52 -11.63 5.32
N PHE A 571 10.95 -12.04 6.51
CA PHE A 571 10.99 -11.19 7.70
C PHE A 571 12.13 -10.18 7.67
N SER A 572 11.80 -8.90 7.84
CA SER A 572 12.77 -7.85 8.18
C SER A 572 12.90 -7.72 9.69
N GLN A 573 14.12 -7.90 10.20
CA GLN A 573 14.42 -7.77 11.64
C GLN A 573 14.48 -6.31 12.10
N PHE A 574 14.40 -5.36 11.17
CA PHE A 574 14.45 -3.93 11.44
C PHE A 574 13.04 -3.41 11.75
N LYS A 575 12.89 -2.71 12.88
CA LYS A 575 11.64 -2.01 13.24
C LYS A 575 11.56 -0.69 12.49
N ASN A 576 10.47 -0.44 11.81
CA ASN A 576 10.32 0.68 10.87
C ASN A 576 9.36 1.73 11.43
N ASN A 577 9.62 3.01 11.19
CA ASN A 577 8.67 4.04 11.63
C ASN A 577 7.53 4.08 10.63
N VAL A 578 6.29 3.95 11.09
CA VAL A 578 5.10 3.93 10.23
C VAL A 578 4.05 4.85 10.81
N LYS A 579 3.44 5.67 9.94
CA LYS A 579 2.29 6.52 10.27
C LYS A 579 1.10 6.10 9.44
N LEU A 580 0.01 5.75 10.12
CA LEU A 580 -1.19 5.23 9.48
C LEU A 580 -2.28 6.31 9.49
N SER A 581 -2.96 6.47 8.36
CA SER A 581 -3.93 7.55 8.19
C SER A 581 -5.18 7.38 9.09
N GLU A 582 -5.54 6.15 9.45
CA GLU A 582 -6.75 5.88 10.25
C GLU A 582 -6.63 6.31 11.72
N GLU A 583 -5.42 6.59 12.19
CA GLU A 583 -5.18 7.08 13.55
C GLU A 583 -4.78 8.56 13.57
N SER A 584 -5.03 9.30 12.49
CA SER A 584 -4.70 10.74 12.39
C SER A 584 -5.36 11.61 13.47
N HIS A 585 -6.47 11.16 14.07
CA HIS A 585 -7.13 11.82 15.21
C HIS A 585 -6.53 11.46 16.58
N MET A 586 -5.56 10.53 16.62
CA MET A 586 -4.90 10.11 17.85
C MET A 586 -3.70 11.00 18.17
N LEU A 587 -3.37 11.11 19.47
CA LEU A 587 -2.19 11.87 19.92
C LEU A 587 -0.87 11.26 19.45
N GLN A 588 -0.81 9.92 19.40
CA GLN A 588 0.36 9.18 18.95
C GLN A 588 0.04 8.49 17.62
N THR A 589 0.71 8.93 16.56
CA THR A 589 0.43 8.46 15.19
C THR A 589 1.62 7.78 14.51
N LEU A 590 2.79 7.76 15.18
CA LEU A 590 3.98 7.08 14.69
C LEU A 590 4.23 5.83 15.53
N SER A 591 4.24 4.68 14.87
CA SER A 591 4.53 3.38 15.47
C SER A 591 5.83 2.80 14.92
N ASN A 592 6.39 1.83 15.65
CA ASN A 592 7.56 1.07 15.24
C ASN A 592 7.11 -0.31 14.80
N GLU A 593 7.16 -0.65 13.53
CA GLU A 593 6.59 -1.90 13.01
C GLU A 593 7.62 -2.84 12.40
N TYR A 594 7.45 -4.12 12.65
CA TYR A 594 8.09 -5.14 11.83
C TYR A 594 7.37 -5.24 10.49
N CYS A 595 8.13 -5.57 9.45
CA CYS A 595 7.55 -5.79 8.14
C CYS A 595 8.00 -7.12 7.51
N PHE A 596 7.15 -7.62 6.63
CA PHE A 596 7.48 -8.66 5.67
C PHE A 596 7.66 -8.05 4.29
N VAL A 597 8.70 -8.49 3.60
CA VAL A 597 8.98 -8.12 2.21
C VAL A 597 8.72 -9.34 1.34
N TYR A 598 8.04 -9.10 0.22
CA TYR A 598 7.79 -10.13 -0.78
C TYR A 598 8.94 -10.18 -1.78
N ASN A 599 9.49 -11.39 -2.03
CA ASN A 599 10.49 -11.57 -3.08
C ASN A 599 9.75 -11.80 -4.41
N ASN A 600 9.95 -10.86 -5.32
CA ASN A 600 9.28 -10.72 -6.60
C ASN A 600 9.56 -11.93 -7.53
N ILE A 601 8.74 -12.98 -7.45
CA ILE A 601 8.68 -14.03 -8.48
C ILE A 601 7.58 -13.66 -9.44
N ALA A 602 7.90 -13.65 -10.73
CA ALA A 602 6.92 -13.44 -11.79
C ALA A 602 5.70 -14.37 -11.59
N ASP A 603 4.51 -13.77 -11.70
CA ASP A 603 3.19 -14.43 -11.69
C ASP A 603 2.67 -14.96 -10.35
N GLU A 604 3.32 -14.66 -9.23
CA GLU A 604 2.81 -14.97 -7.89
C GLU A 604 2.14 -13.73 -7.23
N ALA A 605 1.11 -13.98 -6.41
CA ALA A 605 0.37 -12.94 -5.70
C ALA A 605 1.25 -12.25 -4.64
N PRO A 606 1.03 -10.95 -4.34
CA PRO A 606 1.80 -10.23 -3.33
C PRO A 606 1.57 -10.88 -1.96
N PHE A 607 2.52 -10.71 -1.02
CA PHE A 607 2.40 -11.33 0.30
C PHE A 607 1.06 -11.01 0.97
N SER A 608 0.53 -9.80 0.83
CA SER A 608 -0.80 -9.46 1.32
C SER A 608 -1.48 -8.40 0.47
N GLY A 609 -2.81 -8.37 0.50
CA GLY A 609 -3.63 -7.31 -0.09
C GLY A 609 -4.78 -6.90 0.83
N PRO A 610 -5.56 -5.87 0.43
CA PRO A 610 -6.76 -5.47 1.13
C PRO A 610 -7.69 -6.65 1.40
N GLY A 611 -8.08 -6.85 2.67
CA GLY A 611 -8.90 -7.99 3.13
C GLY A 611 -8.12 -9.06 3.89
N ASP A 612 -6.80 -9.16 3.71
CA ASP A 612 -5.98 -10.10 4.47
C ASP A 612 -5.74 -9.66 5.93
N SER A 613 -6.14 -8.44 6.28
CA SER A 613 -6.15 -7.92 7.65
C SER A 613 -6.77 -8.91 8.62
N GLY A 614 -5.99 -9.35 9.61
CA GLY A 614 -6.39 -10.27 10.66
C GLY A 614 -5.81 -11.66 10.45
N ALA A 615 -5.19 -11.93 9.29
CA ALA A 615 -4.53 -13.19 9.03
C ALA A 615 -3.41 -13.47 10.04
N ALA A 616 -3.39 -14.70 10.55
CA ALA A 616 -2.27 -15.19 11.34
C ALA A 616 -1.07 -15.47 10.42
N VAL A 617 0.10 -14.99 10.84
CA VAL A 617 1.38 -15.30 10.19
C VAL A 617 2.08 -16.39 11.00
N PHE A 618 2.65 -17.37 10.31
CA PHE A 618 3.34 -18.49 10.94
C PHE A 618 4.71 -18.79 10.31
N ASP A 619 5.58 -19.42 11.09
CA ASP A 619 6.91 -19.80 10.67
C ASP A 619 6.97 -21.19 10.03
N GLU A 620 8.19 -21.63 9.67
CA GLU A 620 8.41 -22.91 8.98
C GLU A 620 7.95 -24.13 9.77
N LYS A 621 7.78 -24.01 11.10
CA LYS A 621 7.35 -25.07 12.01
C LYS A 621 5.83 -25.07 12.21
N GLY A 622 5.13 -24.09 11.65
CA GLY A 622 3.70 -23.86 11.82
C GLY A 622 3.37 -23.13 13.12
N CYS A 623 4.34 -22.48 13.77
CA CYS A 623 4.10 -21.69 14.96
C CYS A 623 3.64 -20.28 14.57
N ILE A 624 2.58 -19.76 15.18
CA ILE A 624 2.14 -18.37 14.97
C ILE A 624 3.21 -17.39 15.44
N VAL A 625 3.49 -16.35 14.66
CA VAL A 625 4.51 -15.34 14.98
C VAL A 625 3.97 -13.91 14.99
N GLY A 626 2.88 -13.64 14.27
CA GLY A 626 2.32 -12.30 14.21
C GLY A 626 0.90 -12.24 13.69
N LEU A 627 0.28 -11.09 13.89
CA LEU A 627 -1.02 -10.73 13.36
C LEU A 627 -0.83 -9.64 12.29
N LEU A 628 -1.23 -9.94 11.06
CA LEU A 628 -1.18 -8.98 9.96
C LEU A 628 -2.26 -7.92 10.15
N PHE A 629 -1.90 -6.64 10.00
CA PHE A 629 -2.89 -5.55 10.10
C PHE A 629 -2.89 -4.56 8.93
N ARG A 630 -1.72 -4.25 8.34
CA ARG A 630 -1.63 -3.30 7.22
C ARG A 630 -0.47 -3.63 6.29
N GLY A 631 -0.37 -2.88 5.21
CA GLY A 631 0.79 -2.86 4.33
C GLY A 631 0.91 -1.54 3.59
N GLN A 632 2.01 -1.39 2.85
CA GLN A 632 2.30 -0.25 2.01
C GLN A 632 2.84 -0.75 0.67
N VAL A 633 2.23 -0.31 -0.42
CA VAL A 633 2.76 -0.50 -1.77
C VAL A 633 3.64 0.70 -2.06
N LEU A 634 4.89 0.45 -2.42
CA LEU A 634 5.80 1.51 -2.87
C LEU A 634 5.40 1.88 -4.30
N LYS A 635 5.32 3.18 -4.64
CA LYS A 635 4.66 3.65 -5.87
C LYS A 635 5.22 3.02 -7.16
N GLN A 636 6.49 2.62 -7.16
CA GLN A 636 7.27 2.16 -8.32
C GLN A 636 7.54 0.65 -8.29
N VAL A 637 7.00 -0.06 -7.29
CA VAL A 637 6.98 -1.52 -7.34
C VAL A 637 5.81 -1.92 -8.23
N ASN A 638 6.07 -2.78 -9.23
CA ASN A 638 5.07 -3.28 -10.16
C ASN A 638 3.68 -3.40 -9.50
N PRO A 639 2.66 -2.63 -9.95
CA PRO A 639 1.36 -2.58 -9.30
C PRO A 639 0.81 -3.98 -9.08
N GLY A 640 0.64 -4.36 -7.81
CA GLY A 640 0.14 -5.67 -7.40
C GLY A 640 1.18 -6.78 -7.23
N ARG A 641 2.49 -6.52 -7.31
CA ARG A 641 3.52 -7.58 -7.21
C ARG A 641 4.43 -7.52 -5.98
N SER A 642 4.75 -6.35 -5.41
CA SER A 642 5.48 -6.30 -4.13
C SER A 642 5.12 -5.09 -3.28
N GLY A 643 5.27 -5.24 -1.97
CA GLY A 643 4.98 -4.22 -0.97
C GLY A 643 5.50 -4.65 0.39
N LEU A 644 5.39 -3.75 1.35
CA LEU A 644 5.67 -4.01 2.74
C LEU A 644 4.39 -4.43 3.43
N THR A 645 4.46 -5.46 4.26
CA THR A 645 3.33 -5.88 5.10
C THR A 645 3.70 -5.73 6.56
N TYR A 646 2.95 -4.91 7.28
CA TYR A 646 3.16 -4.64 8.69
C TYR A 646 2.43 -5.65 9.57
N VAL A 647 3.14 -6.13 10.58
CA VAL A 647 2.65 -7.15 11.50
C VAL A 647 2.95 -6.81 12.95
N THR A 648 1.99 -7.12 13.82
CA THR A 648 2.19 -7.03 15.26
C THR A 648 2.67 -8.40 15.75
N PRO A 649 3.78 -8.49 16.51
CA PRO A 649 4.21 -9.75 17.14
C PRO A 649 3.08 -10.36 17.97
N ILE A 650 2.87 -11.67 17.86
CA ILE A 650 1.72 -12.33 18.50
C ILE A 650 1.82 -12.30 20.03
N GLU A 651 3.04 -12.27 20.58
CA GLU A 651 3.29 -12.12 22.00
C GLU A 651 2.82 -10.77 22.54
N ASP A 652 3.01 -9.70 21.76
CA ASP A 652 2.55 -8.36 22.11
C ASP A 652 1.02 -8.31 22.10
N VAL A 653 0.36 -8.95 21.13
CA VAL A 653 -1.10 -9.10 21.07
C VAL A 653 -1.62 -9.83 22.32
N PHE A 654 -1.05 -10.99 22.65
CA PHE A 654 -1.54 -11.80 23.79
C PHE A 654 -1.27 -11.12 25.14
N SER A 655 -0.13 -10.44 25.26
CA SER A 655 0.21 -9.63 26.42
C SER A 655 -0.81 -8.49 26.59
N ASP A 656 -1.15 -7.81 25.51
CA ASP A 656 -2.09 -6.70 25.55
C ASP A 656 -3.53 -7.14 25.84
N ILE A 657 -4.00 -8.27 25.29
CA ILE A 657 -5.32 -8.84 25.62
C ILE A 657 -5.49 -9.01 27.13
N LYS A 658 -4.51 -9.63 27.78
CA LYS A 658 -4.51 -9.83 29.24
C LYS A 658 -4.41 -8.51 29.99
N LYS A 659 -3.57 -7.58 29.51
CA LYS A 659 -3.39 -6.27 30.14
C LYS A 659 -4.65 -5.41 30.06
N LEU A 660 -5.33 -5.39 28.91
CA LEU A 660 -6.53 -4.62 28.66
C LEU A 660 -7.68 -5.10 29.56
N THR A 661 -7.87 -6.42 29.65
CA THR A 661 -8.97 -7.01 30.43
C THR A 661 -8.69 -7.11 31.93
N LYS A 662 -7.48 -6.79 32.38
CA LYS A 662 -7.10 -6.90 33.80
C LYS A 662 -8.00 -6.06 34.71
N GLY A 663 -8.53 -6.67 35.76
CA GLY A 663 -9.36 -5.98 36.75
C GLY A 663 -10.82 -5.80 36.34
N THR A 664 -11.24 -6.28 35.16
CA THR A 664 -12.65 -6.34 34.77
C THR A 664 -13.29 -7.66 35.19
N GLU A 665 -14.62 -7.77 35.12
CA GLU A 665 -15.32 -9.04 35.35
C GLU A 665 -14.93 -10.11 34.32
N GLY A 666 -14.65 -9.69 33.08
CA GLY A 666 -14.17 -10.53 31.99
C GLY A 666 -12.65 -10.67 31.91
N GLU A 667 -11.92 -10.46 33.02
CA GLU A 667 -10.45 -10.55 33.05
C GLU A 667 -9.95 -11.88 32.47
N ILE A 668 -9.18 -11.80 31.38
CA ILE A 668 -8.57 -12.96 30.73
C ILE A 668 -7.27 -13.29 31.46
N THR A 669 -7.20 -14.45 32.09
CA THR A 669 -6.05 -14.89 32.89
C THR A 669 -5.04 -15.66 32.05
N ASP A 670 -5.54 -16.46 31.10
CA ASP A 670 -4.74 -17.34 30.26
C ASP A 670 -5.25 -17.28 28.81
N ILE A 671 -4.30 -17.42 27.88
CA ILE A 671 -4.56 -17.37 26.44
C ILE A 671 -3.58 -18.29 25.71
N ARG A 672 -4.08 -19.06 24.75
CA ARG A 672 -3.27 -19.91 23.86
C ARG A 672 -3.93 -20.07 22.50
N VAL A 673 -3.17 -20.53 21.52
CA VAL A 673 -3.73 -21.00 20.25
C VAL A 673 -4.55 -22.26 20.50
N ALA A 674 -5.76 -22.32 19.96
CA ALA A 674 -6.64 -23.49 20.09
C ALA A 674 -6.03 -24.71 19.38
N GLN A 675 -6.14 -25.89 19.98
CA GLN A 675 -5.53 -27.12 19.45
C GLN A 675 -6.43 -27.90 18.50
#